data_AF-A0A925ICN5-F1
#
_entry.id   AF-A0A925ICN5-F1
#
_cell.length_a   1.000
_cell.length_b   1.000
_cell.length_c   1.000
_cell.angle_alpha   90.00
_cell.angle_beta   90.00
_cell.angle_gamma   90.00
#
_symmetry.space_group_name_H-M   'P 1'
#
loop_
_entity.id
_entity.type
_entity.pdbx_description
1 polymer ?
#
loop_
_entity_poly.entity_id
_entity_poly.type
_entity_poly.pdbx_seq_one_letter_code
_entity_poly.pdbx_strand_id
1 'polypeptide(L)'
;MRLIYLFFLMISFAQISPAQQIFLKAELQGSQEVPANASPASGIVIVKYDMASNFLELTGDYQDLSAPISASHIHGPAGPGVNAPVIFGLTNTGGTTGSLSITATLTATQETDLLAGNWYVNVHNANFPGGEIRGQLTSTTPGQTLYFTGRIQGAQEVPPNGSLATGAVKALLDQGTGMVYLTGTFSGLVAPATASHLHAAAPNNNGPVFQNLVVTAATSGTIHVAAVVAPANQTSMATGFSYVNIHNANFPGGEIRGQLVRQSETVYLKAILEGSQEVPANASAGSGIVLVRFNSSTNVLELGGDYQNVSAPLTASHIHSPAPVGTNASVLASIANTGGTSGALSASVVLTMPQAADLLNGLMYVNVHNANFPGGELRGQLTTTSSAEQTLFLSGRFGGAQEVPANSSTATGNIAVMLDNITKQLYVTGNFLGLSVDASAAHIHTGATGTNGPVGLGLNVTPATAGTVNGTATISQALADNLILGLAYANIHNANFPGGEIRAQLGNLVLPVKLNYFNGFKQGANIALQWETAQELNSKYFEIEQQDALGKWISKGKVSAMGGSTLTKYNYIDQPINTGSKQLIYRLKILDADGQISFSPVIRINYTGQSASLLISPNPVAQNQVAYRITGFSSNKKAVVSVIDYMGRIVATETGNIYTNDKIDISKLPAGMYQLIIKVEDTILRQSFTK
;
A
#
# COMPACT_ATOMS: atom_id res chain seq x y z
N MET A 1 -57.66 1.03 44.08
CA MET A 1 -56.22 0.76 43.91
C MET A 1 -55.90 0.78 42.42
N ARG A 2 -55.32 1.89 41.93
CA ARG A 2 -54.98 2.08 40.51
C ARG A 2 -53.59 1.47 40.25
N LEU A 3 -53.50 0.52 39.31
CA LEU A 3 -52.24 0.05 38.75
C LEU A 3 -51.66 1.14 37.85
N ILE A 4 -50.44 1.58 38.14
CA ILE A 4 -49.64 2.46 37.30
C ILE A 4 -48.74 1.55 36.45
N TYR A 5 -48.99 1.51 35.14
CA TYR A 5 -48.05 0.97 34.16
C TYR A 5 -46.99 2.04 33.88
N LEU A 6 -45.75 1.79 34.30
CA LEU A 6 -44.58 2.59 33.92
C LEU A 6 -44.15 2.15 32.51
N PHE A 7 -44.32 3.02 31.52
CA PHE A 7 -43.73 2.87 30.19
C PHE A 7 -42.23 3.13 30.30
N PHE A 8 -41.39 2.11 30.10
CA PHE A 8 -39.96 2.30 29.85
C PHE A 8 -39.79 2.73 28.39
N LEU A 9 -39.49 4.01 28.17
CA LEU A 9 -39.02 4.52 26.90
C LEU A 9 -37.59 3.98 26.69
N MET A 10 -37.42 2.90 25.93
CA MET A 10 -36.11 2.50 25.42
C MET A 10 -35.68 3.55 24.39
N ILE A 11 -34.82 4.48 24.80
CA ILE A 11 -34.02 5.27 23.86
C ILE A 11 -32.96 4.33 23.32
N SER A 12 -33.20 3.76 22.13
CA SER A 12 -32.17 3.08 21.37
C SER A 12 -31.14 4.12 20.95
N PHE A 13 -29.99 4.17 21.62
CA PHE A 13 -28.83 4.84 21.06
C PHE A 13 -28.45 4.08 19.78
N ALA A 14 -28.62 4.71 18.62
CA ALA A 14 -28.01 4.24 17.40
C ALA A 14 -26.50 4.19 17.66
N GLN A 15 -25.93 2.98 17.68
CA GLN A 15 -24.48 2.82 17.66
C GLN A 15 -23.98 3.47 16.37
N ILE A 16 -23.24 4.56 16.50
CA ILE A 16 -22.53 5.15 15.37
C ILE A 16 -21.43 4.14 15.01
N SER A 17 -21.69 3.38 13.95
CA SER A 17 -20.70 2.54 13.26
C SER A 17 -19.52 3.43 12.84
N PRO A 18 -18.27 2.96 12.89
CA PRO A 18 -17.17 3.68 12.25
C PRO A 18 -17.47 3.99 10.80
N ALA A 19 -16.81 5.01 10.25
CA ALA A 19 -16.77 5.25 8.81
C ALA A 19 -16.26 4.00 8.09
N GLN A 20 -17.23 3.21 7.67
CA GLN A 20 -17.09 2.10 6.78
C GLN A 20 -17.15 2.73 5.39
N GLN A 21 -16.07 2.63 4.63
CA GLN A 21 -16.26 2.67 3.19
C GLN A 21 -17.16 1.49 2.83
N ILE A 22 -18.36 1.81 2.36
CA ILE A 22 -19.29 0.82 1.83
C ILE A 22 -19.03 0.73 0.35
N PHE A 23 -18.80 -0.50 -0.11
CA PHE A 23 -18.73 -0.79 -1.52
C PHE A 23 -20.09 -1.28 -1.99
N LEU A 24 -20.59 -0.68 -3.05
CA LEU A 24 -21.74 -1.19 -3.78
C LEU A 24 -21.31 -1.57 -5.18
N LYS A 25 -22.12 -2.40 -5.82
CA LYS A 25 -21.90 -2.90 -7.16
C LYS A 25 -23.21 -3.00 -7.92
N ALA A 26 -23.10 -2.96 -9.24
CA ALA A 26 -24.15 -3.37 -10.14
C ALA A 26 -23.54 -4.04 -11.37
N GLU A 27 -24.21 -5.09 -11.84
CA GLU A 27 -24.01 -5.63 -13.17
C GLU A 27 -25.10 -5.04 -14.07
N LEU A 28 -24.71 -4.44 -15.19
CA LEU A 28 -25.63 -3.78 -16.13
C LEU A 28 -26.01 -4.77 -17.22
N GLN A 29 -27.30 -5.06 -17.38
CA GLN A 29 -27.81 -5.95 -18.43
C GLN A 29 -29.18 -5.50 -18.93
N GLY A 30 -29.51 -5.82 -20.19
CA GLY A 30 -30.85 -5.56 -20.74
C GLY A 30 -31.96 -6.38 -20.07
N SER A 31 -31.61 -7.55 -19.50
CA SER A 31 -32.53 -8.40 -18.73
C SER A 31 -33.03 -7.74 -17.45
N GLN A 32 -32.34 -6.71 -16.96
CA GLN A 32 -32.70 -5.97 -15.74
C GLN A 32 -33.51 -4.70 -16.03
N GLU A 33 -33.71 -4.33 -17.31
CA GLU A 33 -34.57 -3.21 -17.69
C GLU A 33 -36.04 -3.46 -17.33
N VAL A 34 -36.82 -2.37 -17.29
CA VAL A 34 -38.27 -2.44 -17.02
C VAL A 34 -39.04 -1.69 -18.11
N PRO A 35 -39.61 -2.41 -19.10
CA PRO A 35 -39.58 -3.86 -19.29
C PRO A 35 -38.21 -4.37 -19.75
N ALA A 36 -37.90 -5.64 -19.42
CA ALA A 36 -36.64 -6.28 -19.82
C ALA A 36 -36.53 -6.37 -21.34
N ASN A 37 -35.30 -6.22 -21.85
CA ASN A 37 -34.99 -6.35 -23.27
C ASN A 37 -33.89 -7.40 -23.51
N ALA A 38 -33.67 -7.74 -24.79
CA ALA A 38 -32.73 -8.78 -25.21
C ALA A 38 -31.37 -8.22 -25.66
N SER A 39 -31.01 -6.98 -25.27
CA SER A 39 -29.72 -6.41 -25.64
C SER A 39 -28.59 -7.26 -25.08
N PRO A 40 -27.56 -7.59 -25.89
CA PRO A 40 -26.37 -8.27 -25.42
C PRO A 40 -25.40 -7.33 -24.69
N ALA A 41 -25.69 -6.03 -24.65
CA ALA A 41 -24.86 -5.05 -23.99
C ALA A 41 -24.69 -5.38 -22.50
N SER A 42 -23.50 -5.11 -21.98
CA SER A 42 -23.14 -5.42 -20.60
C SER A 42 -22.23 -4.36 -20.00
N GLY A 43 -22.14 -4.32 -18.68
CA GLY A 43 -21.25 -3.43 -17.96
C GLY A 43 -21.15 -3.78 -16.48
N ILE A 44 -20.12 -3.27 -15.82
CA ILE A 44 -19.95 -3.36 -14.37
C ILE A 44 -19.80 -1.98 -13.79
N VAL A 45 -20.47 -1.72 -12.68
CA VAL A 45 -20.32 -0.52 -11.88
C VAL A 45 -19.87 -0.89 -10.48
N ILE A 46 -18.86 -0.16 -9.99
CA ILE A 46 -18.37 -0.18 -8.63
C ILE A 46 -18.62 1.19 -8.01
N VAL A 47 -19.26 1.22 -6.85
CA VAL A 47 -19.47 2.41 -6.03
C VAL A 47 -18.64 2.28 -4.76
N LYS A 48 -17.87 3.33 -4.47
CA LYS A 48 -17.21 3.57 -3.21
C LYS A 48 -17.99 4.66 -2.48
N TYR A 49 -18.61 4.34 -1.36
CA TYR A 49 -19.36 5.29 -0.55
C TYR A 49 -18.69 5.47 0.81
N ASP A 50 -18.30 6.71 1.13
CA ASP A 50 -17.80 7.08 2.45
C ASP A 50 -18.96 7.63 3.30
N MET A 51 -19.38 6.85 4.30
CA MET A 51 -20.44 7.24 5.25
C MET A 51 -20.08 8.44 6.12
N ALA A 52 -18.81 8.85 6.21
CA ALA A 52 -18.41 9.98 7.04
C ALA A 52 -18.59 11.32 6.33
N SER A 53 -18.17 11.38 5.07
CA SER A 53 -18.29 12.58 4.24
C SER A 53 -19.58 12.58 3.39
N ASN A 54 -20.36 11.50 3.46
CA ASN A 54 -21.45 11.17 2.55
C ASN A 54 -21.02 11.23 1.09
N PHE A 55 -19.74 10.97 0.83
CA PHE A 55 -19.17 11.09 -0.50
C PHE A 55 -19.27 9.77 -1.24
N LEU A 56 -19.90 9.82 -2.40
CA LEU A 56 -20.05 8.72 -3.34
C LEU A 56 -19.12 8.93 -4.53
N GLU A 57 -18.29 7.94 -4.82
CA GLU A 57 -17.56 7.80 -6.09
C GLU A 57 -18.09 6.55 -6.81
N LEU A 58 -18.60 6.72 -8.02
CA LEU A 58 -19.00 5.63 -8.89
C LEU A 58 -18.05 5.58 -10.07
N THR A 59 -17.58 4.38 -10.39
CA THR A 59 -16.85 4.09 -11.63
C THR A 59 -17.33 2.79 -12.25
N GLY A 60 -17.43 2.74 -13.56
CA GLY A 60 -17.82 1.53 -14.27
C GLY A 60 -17.54 1.61 -15.76
N ASP A 61 -18.00 0.58 -16.47
CA ASP A 61 -17.94 0.51 -17.92
C ASP A 61 -19.23 -0.03 -18.53
N TYR A 62 -19.31 0.06 -19.85
CA TYR A 62 -20.31 -0.56 -20.70
C TYR A 62 -19.69 -0.95 -22.04
N GLN A 63 -20.22 -1.98 -22.69
CA GLN A 63 -19.90 -2.33 -24.06
C GLN A 63 -21.09 -2.90 -24.82
N ASP A 64 -20.95 -2.91 -26.14
CA ASP A 64 -21.86 -3.54 -27.10
C ASP A 64 -23.30 -2.97 -27.07
N LEU A 65 -23.46 -1.70 -26.70
CA LEU A 65 -24.73 -0.98 -26.89
C LEU A 65 -25.12 -0.99 -28.37
N SER A 66 -26.41 -1.16 -28.65
CA SER A 66 -26.94 -1.23 -30.02
C SER A 66 -26.84 0.09 -30.80
N ALA A 67 -26.67 1.21 -30.11
CA ALA A 67 -26.40 2.54 -30.65
C ALA A 67 -25.56 3.35 -29.66
N PRO A 68 -24.87 4.42 -30.12
CA PRO A 68 -24.12 5.29 -29.22
C PRO A 68 -24.96 5.79 -28.05
N ILE A 69 -24.40 5.72 -26.84
CA ILE A 69 -25.02 6.20 -25.60
C ILE A 69 -25.55 7.63 -25.77
N SER A 70 -26.79 7.86 -25.35
CA SER A 70 -27.43 9.18 -25.37
C SER A 70 -27.52 9.79 -23.96
N ALA A 71 -27.65 8.96 -22.92
CA ALA A 71 -27.68 9.37 -21.54
C ALA A 71 -27.33 8.21 -20.59
N SER A 72 -26.98 8.54 -19.35
CA SER A 72 -26.70 7.57 -18.28
C SER A 72 -26.99 8.19 -16.93
N HIS A 73 -27.64 7.45 -16.03
CA HIS A 73 -28.16 8.02 -14.78
C HIS A 73 -28.09 7.03 -13.60
N ILE A 74 -28.13 7.59 -12.40
CA ILE A 74 -28.57 6.91 -11.18
C ILE A 74 -30.02 7.30 -10.92
N HIS A 75 -30.87 6.32 -10.67
CA HIS A 75 -32.28 6.48 -10.35
C HIS A 75 -32.59 5.99 -8.93
N GLY A 76 -33.65 6.52 -8.33
CA GLY A 76 -34.18 6.05 -7.05
C GLY A 76 -35.16 7.04 -6.38
N PRO A 77 -35.77 6.66 -5.25
CA PRO A 77 -35.73 5.32 -4.66
C PRO A 77 -36.69 4.34 -5.36
N ALA A 78 -36.20 3.16 -5.73
CA ALA A 78 -36.95 2.01 -6.20
C ALA A 78 -36.18 0.70 -5.98
N GLY A 79 -36.87 -0.32 -5.47
CA GLY A 79 -36.35 -1.69 -5.42
C GLY A 79 -36.24 -2.33 -6.82
N PRO A 80 -35.70 -3.57 -6.90
CA PRO A 80 -35.58 -4.30 -8.16
C PRO A 80 -36.90 -4.40 -8.93
N GLY A 81 -36.85 -4.16 -10.24
CA GLY A 81 -38.02 -4.29 -11.13
C GLY A 81 -38.98 -3.10 -11.13
N VAL A 82 -38.68 -2.02 -10.40
CA VAL A 82 -39.50 -0.79 -10.36
C VAL A 82 -38.72 0.39 -10.95
N ASN A 83 -39.38 1.26 -11.71
CA ASN A 83 -38.79 2.49 -12.26
C ASN A 83 -38.90 3.65 -11.26
N ALA A 84 -37.89 4.53 -11.23
CA ALA A 84 -37.85 5.73 -10.39
C ALA A 84 -37.37 6.96 -11.16
N PRO A 85 -37.58 8.18 -10.62
CA PRO A 85 -36.98 9.40 -11.15
C PRO A 85 -35.43 9.36 -11.14
N VAL A 86 -34.83 10.23 -11.96
CA VAL A 86 -33.38 10.45 -11.98
C VAL A 86 -32.96 11.18 -10.71
N ILE A 87 -31.91 10.69 -10.06
CA ILE A 87 -31.23 11.36 -8.95
C ILE A 87 -30.00 12.10 -9.49
N PHE A 88 -29.16 11.41 -10.27
CA PHE A 88 -27.91 11.96 -10.80
C PHE A 88 -27.69 11.56 -12.26
N GLY A 89 -27.12 12.46 -13.06
CA GLY A 89 -26.56 12.13 -14.37
C GLY A 89 -25.11 11.65 -14.25
N LEU A 90 -24.74 10.63 -15.01
CA LEU A 90 -23.39 10.09 -15.05
C LEU A 90 -22.58 10.72 -16.18
N THR A 91 -21.29 10.94 -15.94
CA THR A 91 -20.32 11.21 -16.99
C THR A 91 -20.04 9.92 -17.75
N ASN A 92 -20.08 9.97 -19.07
CA ASN A 92 -19.73 8.84 -19.94
C ASN A 92 -18.81 9.27 -21.09
N THR A 93 -18.15 8.31 -21.73
CA THR A 93 -17.19 8.56 -22.82
C THR A 93 -17.80 8.53 -24.23
N GLY A 94 -19.12 8.39 -24.35
CA GLY A 94 -19.79 8.28 -25.66
C GLY A 94 -19.62 6.90 -26.33
N GLY A 95 -20.14 6.78 -27.55
CA GLY A 95 -20.02 5.55 -28.35
C GLY A 95 -20.85 4.37 -27.82
N THR A 96 -20.62 3.19 -28.38
CA THR A 96 -21.29 1.94 -27.98
C THR A 96 -20.56 1.19 -26.86
N THR A 97 -19.33 1.59 -26.58
CA THR A 97 -18.44 1.03 -25.56
C THR A 97 -17.70 2.18 -24.88
N GLY A 98 -17.62 2.16 -23.55
CA GLY A 98 -17.03 3.25 -22.80
C GLY A 98 -17.08 3.09 -21.29
N SER A 99 -16.76 4.17 -20.58
CA SER A 99 -16.76 4.22 -19.11
C SER A 99 -17.88 5.10 -18.56
N LEU A 100 -18.31 4.80 -17.33
CA LEU A 100 -19.24 5.60 -16.53
C LEU A 100 -18.52 6.12 -15.29
N SER A 101 -18.81 7.36 -14.89
CA SER A 101 -18.33 7.91 -13.62
C SER A 101 -19.21 9.02 -13.05
N ILE A 102 -19.17 9.17 -11.73
CA ILE A 102 -19.63 10.36 -11.02
C ILE A 102 -18.98 10.43 -9.64
N THR A 103 -18.87 11.64 -9.11
CA THR A 103 -18.71 11.90 -7.69
C THR A 103 -19.88 12.75 -7.18
N ALA A 104 -20.42 12.45 -6.00
CA ALA A 104 -21.51 13.21 -5.40
C ALA A 104 -21.42 13.20 -3.86
N THR A 105 -21.91 14.25 -3.22
CA THR A 105 -22.17 14.24 -1.76
C THR A 105 -23.65 14.00 -1.54
N LEU A 106 -23.99 12.99 -0.73
CA LEU A 106 -25.35 12.55 -0.49
C LEU A 106 -25.99 13.28 0.69
N THR A 107 -27.30 13.53 0.56
CA THR A 107 -28.15 13.87 1.70
C THR A 107 -28.44 12.62 2.55
N ALA A 108 -28.85 12.79 3.81
CA ALA A 108 -29.18 11.67 4.70
C ALA A 108 -30.30 10.74 4.16
N THR A 109 -31.30 11.31 3.48
CA THR A 109 -32.36 10.51 2.82
C THR A 109 -31.78 9.69 1.67
N GLN A 110 -30.94 10.30 0.84
CA GLN A 110 -30.29 9.62 -0.27
C GLN A 110 -29.36 8.49 0.20
N GLU A 111 -28.60 8.71 1.27
CA GLU A 111 -27.79 7.68 1.91
C GLU A 111 -28.65 6.50 2.37
N THR A 112 -29.77 6.78 3.06
CA THR A 112 -30.69 5.72 3.53
C THR A 112 -31.20 4.88 2.37
N ASP A 113 -31.59 5.52 1.26
CA ASP A 113 -32.08 4.84 0.06
C ASP A 113 -30.98 4.04 -0.66
N LEU A 114 -29.76 4.58 -0.76
CA LEU A 114 -28.61 3.89 -1.34
C LEU A 114 -28.30 2.62 -0.55
N LEU A 115 -28.18 2.73 0.77
CA LEU A 115 -27.81 1.61 1.66
C LEU A 115 -28.91 0.56 1.76
N ALA A 116 -30.18 0.95 1.56
CA ALA A 116 -31.30 0.02 1.42
C ALA A 116 -31.33 -0.71 0.06
N GLY A 117 -30.44 -0.37 -0.87
CA GLY A 117 -30.41 -0.95 -2.21
C GLY A 117 -31.55 -0.47 -3.10
N ASN A 118 -32.10 0.72 -2.84
CA ASN A 118 -33.21 1.31 -3.61
C ASN A 118 -32.72 2.13 -4.82
N TRP A 119 -31.46 2.04 -5.21
CA TRP A 119 -30.91 2.79 -6.33
C TRP A 119 -30.47 1.85 -7.47
N TYR A 120 -30.57 2.32 -8.69
CA TYR A 120 -30.06 1.59 -9.86
C TYR A 120 -29.39 2.53 -10.86
N VAL A 121 -28.46 1.96 -11.62
CA VAL A 121 -27.83 2.63 -12.75
C VAL A 121 -28.55 2.22 -14.03
N ASN A 122 -28.76 3.17 -14.93
CA ASN A 122 -29.37 2.95 -16.24
C ASN A 122 -28.56 3.67 -17.34
N VAL A 123 -28.46 3.06 -18.51
CA VAL A 123 -27.79 3.57 -19.71
C VAL A 123 -28.75 3.55 -20.89
N HIS A 124 -28.87 4.69 -21.58
CA HIS A 124 -29.84 4.92 -22.65
C HIS A 124 -29.14 5.16 -23.99
N ASN A 125 -29.84 4.87 -25.09
CA ASN A 125 -29.42 5.31 -26.43
C ASN A 125 -30.64 5.58 -27.33
N ALA A 126 -30.39 5.82 -28.62
CA ALA A 126 -31.43 6.12 -29.60
C ALA A 126 -32.42 4.97 -29.84
N ASN A 127 -31.98 3.71 -29.74
CA ASN A 127 -32.84 2.53 -29.91
C ASN A 127 -33.64 2.23 -28.63
N PHE A 128 -33.07 2.60 -27.48
CA PHE A 128 -33.61 2.34 -26.15
C PHE A 128 -33.67 3.64 -25.33
N PRO A 129 -34.60 4.57 -25.67
CA PRO A 129 -34.73 5.84 -24.94
C PRO A 129 -35.14 5.63 -23.48
N GLY A 130 -35.82 4.52 -23.16
CA GLY A 130 -36.17 4.14 -21.78
C GLY A 130 -35.04 3.48 -20.98
N GLY A 131 -33.96 3.06 -21.63
CA GLY A 131 -32.88 2.27 -21.04
C GLY A 131 -32.56 1.03 -21.86
N GLU A 132 -31.31 0.85 -22.27
CA GLU A 132 -30.82 -0.39 -22.89
C GLU A 132 -30.32 -1.38 -21.84
N ILE A 133 -29.55 -0.91 -20.85
CA ILE A 133 -29.01 -1.72 -19.77
C ILE A 133 -29.17 -1.05 -18.40
N ARG A 134 -29.60 -1.87 -17.43
CA ARG A 134 -29.81 -1.47 -16.04
C ARG A 134 -29.09 -2.40 -15.09
N GLY A 135 -28.70 -1.88 -13.93
CA GLY A 135 -28.24 -2.69 -12.81
C GLY A 135 -28.60 -2.08 -11.45
N GLN A 136 -29.18 -2.90 -10.57
CA GLN A 136 -29.49 -2.48 -9.20
C GLN A 136 -28.21 -2.34 -8.37
N LEU A 137 -28.04 -1.22 -7.68
CA LEU A 137 -26.93 -1.04 -6.75
C LEU A 137 -27.21 -1.84 -5.47
N THR A 138 -26.28 -2.72 -5.14
CA THR A 138 -26.37 -3.56 -3.94
C THR A 138 -25.06 -3.48 -3.16
N SER A 139 -25.13 -3.40 -1.83
CA SER A 139 -23.95 -3.41 -0.96
C SER A 139 -23.25 -4.78 -0.97
N THR A 140 -21.92 -4.80 -0.90
CA THR A 140 -21.15 -6.02 -0.63
C THR A 140 -21.31 -6.48 0.81
N THR A 141 -20.85 -7.69 1.12
CA THR A 141 -20.86 -8.21 2.48
C THR A 141 -20.06 -7.29 3.43
N PRO A 142 -20.68 -6.73 4.49
CA PRO A 142 -20.01 -5.84 5.43
C PRO A 142 -18.74 -6.46 6.02
N GLY A 143 -17.65 -5.69 6.02
CA GLY A 143 -16.35 -6.11 6.59
C GLY A 143 -15.60 -7.19 5.81
N GLN A 144 -16.16 -7.68 4.69
CA GLN A 144 -15.60 -8.79 3.90
C GLN A 144 -15.30 -8.38 2.45
N THR A 145 -15.02 -7.09 2.21
CA THR A 145 -14.77 -6.58 0.86
C THR A 145 -13.34 -6.12 0.71
N LEU A 146 -12.68 -6.60 -0.35
CA LEU A 146 -11.36 -6.12 -0.76
C LEU A 146 -11.47 -5.32 -2.06
N TYR A 147 -10.88 -4.14 -2.09
CA TYR A 147 -10.82 -3.28 -3.27
C TYR A 147 -9.40 -3.26 -3.86
N PHE A 148 -9.32 -3.36 -5.18
CA PHE A 148 -8.08 -3.44 -5.93
C PHE A 148 -8.07 -2.45 -7.08
N THR A 149 -6.86 -2.02 -7.44
CA THR A 149 -6.60 -1.37 -8.72
C THR A 149 -5.49 -2.13 -9.45
N GLY A 150 -5.54 -2.18 -10.77
CA GLY A 150 -4.45 -2.71 -11.58
C GLY A 150 -4.19 -1.77 -12.74
N ARG A 151 -2.91 -1.42 -12.97
CA ARG A 151 -2.49 -0.78 -14.21
C ARG A 151 -1.93 -1.85 -15.12
N ILE A 152 -2.39 -1.89 -16.36
CA ILE A 152 -2.08 -2.94 -17.34
C ILE A 152 -1.16 -2.36 -18.42
N GLN A 153 -0.02 -2.99 -18.69
CA GLN A 153 0.95 -2.54 -19.70
C GLN A 153 1.84 -3.68 -20.20
N GLY A 154 2.42 -3.55 -21.39
CA GLY A 154 3.27 -4.60 -21.98
C GLY A 154 4.55 -4.86 -21.18
N ALA A 155 5.07 -3.84 -20.49
CA ALA A 155 6.22 -3.97 -19.61
C ALA A 155 6.00 -4.89 -18.40
N GLN A 156 4.74 -5.20 -18.06
CA GLN A 156 4.39 -6.08 -16.95
C GLN A 156 4.12 -7.53 -17.39
N GLU A 157 4.15 -7.82 -18.69
CA GLU A 157 4.06 -9.20 -19.18
C GLU A 157 5.26 -10.05 -18.76
N VAL A 158 5.13 -11.37 -18.85
CA VAL A 158 6.23 -12.30 -18.52
C VAL A 158 6.46 -13.28 -19.68
N PRO A 159 7.52 -13.08 -20.49
CA PRO A 159 8.48 -11.95 -20.42
C PRO A 159 7.85 -10.60 -20.84
N PRO A 160 8.38 -9.46 -20.37
CA PRO A 160 7.90 -8.15 -20.80
C PRO A 160 8.00 -7.97 -22.31
N ASN A 161 7.02 -7.30 -22.90
CA ASN A 161 7.05 -6.93 -24.31
C ASN A 161 7.10 -5.40 -24.48
N GLY A 162 7.45 -4.96 -25.69
CA GLY A 162 7.63 -3.54 -26.02
C GLY A 162 6.33 -2.79 -26.35
N SER A 163 5.15 -3.35 -26.08
CA SER A 163 3.90 -2.68 -26.39
C SER A 163 3.77 -1.38 -25.57
N LEU A 164 3.33 -0.33 -26.27
CA LEU A 164 2.98 0.96 -25.67
C LEU A 164 1.51 1.02 -25.23
N ALA A 165 0.76 -0.06 -25.44
CA ALA A 165 -0.61 -0.15 -24.99
C ALA A 165 -0.71 -0.05 -23.47
N THR A 166 -1.80 0.54 -23.01
CA THR A 166 -2.06 0.76 -21.58
C THR A 166 -3.49 0.41 -21.24
N GLY A 167 -3.72 0.04 -20.00
CA GLY A 167 -5.04 -0.10 -19.44
C GLY A 167 -5.05 0.11 -17.93
N ALA A 168 -6.25 0.18 -17.38
CA ALA A 168 -6.48 0.29 -15.95
C ALA A 168 -7.74 -0.48 -15.57
N VAL A 169 -7.70 -1.15 -14.43
CA VAL A 169 -8.82 -1.88 -13.84
C VAL A 169 -9.02 -1.49 -12.39
N LYS A 170 -10.27 -1.55 -11.96
CA LYS A 170 -10.69 -1.56 -10.57
C LYS A 170 -11.41 -2.89 -10.33
N ALA A 171 -11.21 -3.48 -9.16
CA ALA A 171 -11.90 -4.71 -8.79
C ALA A 171 -12.35 -4.72 -7.33
N LEU A 172 -13.48 -5.36 -7.08
CA LEU A 172 -13.94 -5.76 -5.76
C LEU A 172 -13.90 -7.29 -5.65
N LEU A 173 -13.45 -7.80 -4.51
CA LEU A 173 -13.71 -9.16 -4.08
C LEU A 173 -14.61 -9.09 -2.83
N ASP A 174 -15.83 -9.61 -2.96
CA ASP A 174 -16.72 -9.88 -1.83
C ASP A 174 -16.40 -11.27 -1.30
N GLN A 175 -15.67 -11.35 -0.20
CA GLN A 175 -15.20 -12.61 0.37
C GLN A 175 -16.34 -13.42 1.02
N GLY A 176 -17.45 -12.77 1.39
CA GLY A 176 -18.61 -13.46 1.96
C GLY A 176 -19.34 -14.31 0.92
N THR A 177 -19.39 -13.83 -0.33
CA THR A 177 -20.05 -14.53 -1.45
C THR A 177 -19.06 -15.21 -2.41
N GLY A 178 -17.78 -14.82 -2.35
CA GLY A 178 -16.76 -15.19 -3.33
C GLY A 178 -16.88 -14.48 -4.67
N MET A 179 -17.75 -13.47 -4.78
CA MET A 179 -17.95 -12.72 -6.02
C MET A 179 -16.81 -11.73 -6.27
N VAL A 180 -16.30 -11.72 -7.49
CA VAL A 180 -15.43 -10.67 -8.02
C VAL A 180 -16.21 -9.81 -8.99
N TYR A 181 -16.13 -8.49 -8.81
CA TYR A 181 -16.60 -7.49 -9.76
C TYR A 181 -15.39 -6.72 -10.26
N LEU A 182 -15.16 -6.69 -11.58
CA LEU A 182 -14.04 -5.97 -12.18
C LEU A 182 -14.57 -5.11 -13.32
N THR A 183 -14.07 -3.88 -13.41
CA THR A 183 -14.32 -2.93 -14.49
C THR A 183 -13.01 -2.26 -14.89
N GLY A 184 -12.87 -1.90 -16.15
CA GLY A 184 -11.66 -1.26 -16.63
C GLY A 184 -11.67 -0.91 -18.10
N THR A 185 -10.59 -0.24 -18.51
CA THR A 185 -10.38 0.22 -19.89
C THR A 185 -8.98 -0.11 -20.36
N PHE A 186 -8.82 -0.21 -21.66
CA PHE A 186 -7.52 -0.32 -22.32
C PHE A 186 -7.50 0.46 -23.63
N SER A 187 -6.30 0.82 -24.08
CA SER A 187 -6.08 1.52 -25.34
C SER A 187 -4.70 1.25 -25.91
N GLY A 188 -4.61 1.33 -27.24
CA GLY A 188 -3.34 1.31 -27.97
C GLY A 188 -2.77 -0.08 -28.26
N LEU A 189 -3.57 -1.15 -28.16
CA LEU A 189 -3.11 -2.48 -28.59
C LEU A 189 -2.73 -2.47 -30.07
N VAL A 190 -1.72 -3.25 -30.44
CA VAL A 190 -1.25 -3.30 -31.85
C VAL A 190 -2.19 -4.09 -32.77
N ALA A 191 -3.06 -4.91 -32.19
CA ALA A 191 -4.11 -5.65 -32.88
C ALA A 191 -5.35 -5.78 -31.98
N PRO A 192 -6.55 -6.00 -32.53
CA PRO A 192 -7.76 -6.14 -31.74
C PRO A 192 -7.64 -7.21 -30.65
N ALA A 193 -8.11 -6.90 -29.44
CA ALA A 193 -8.11 -7.86 -28.34
C ALA A 193 -8.91 -9.12 -28.71
N THR A 194 -8.39 -10.29 -28.35
CA THR A 194 -9.03 -11.58 -28.61
C THR A 194 -9.46 -12.28 -27.33
N ALA A 195 -8.81 -11.98 -26.19
CA ALA A 195 -9.14 -12.54 -24.89
C ALA A 195 -8.57 -11.68 -23.76
N SER A 196 -9.15 -11.79 -22.56
CA SER A 196 -8.61 -11.18 -21.34
C SER A 196 -8.96 -12.07 -20.14
N HIS A 197 -8.06 -12.17 -19.18
CA HIS A 197 -8.19 -13.11 -18.06
C HIS A 197 -7.73 -12.52 -16.74
N LEU A 198 -8.21 -13.12 -15.65
CA LEU A 198 -7.59 -13.10 -14.33
C LEU A 198 -6.78 -14.37 -14.10
N HIS A 199 -5.59 -14.19 -13.53
CA HIS A 199 -4.64 -15.26 -13.23
C HIS A 199 -4.21 -15.26 -11.76
N ALA A 200 -3.82 -16.43 -11.25
CA ALA A 200 -3.30 -16.62 -9.90
C ALA A 200 -1.77 -16.80 -9.93
N ALA A 201 -1.02 -15.71 -9.76
CA ALA A 201 0.42 -15.75 -9.51
C ALA A 201 0.94 -14.49 -8.84
N ALA A 202 2.03 -14.66 -8.08
CA ALA A 202 2.85 -13.57 -7.60
C ALA A 202 3.39 -12.69 -8.75
N PRO A 203 3.74 -11.43 -8.48
CA PRO A 203 4.35 -10.55 -9.47
C PRO A 203 5.52 -11.23 -10.20
N ASN A 204 5.62 -10.98 -11.51
CA ASN A 204 6.65 -11.52 -12.41
C ASN A 204 6.63 -13.05 -12.64
N ASN A 205 5.59 -13.76 -12.20
CA ASN A 205 5.39 -15.17 -12.50
C ASN A 205 4.13 -15.34 -13.36
N ASN A 206 4.13 -16.33 -14.26
CA ASN A 206 2.91 -16.76 -14.95
C ASN A 206 2.13 -17.73 -14.07
N GLY A 207 0.81 -17.57 -14.04
CA GLY A 207 -0.10 -18.41 -13.28
C GLY A 207 -1.21 -19.00 -14.14
N PRO A 208 -1.96 -19.99 -13.64
CA PRO A 208 -3.15 -20.47 -14.31
C PRO A 208 -4.19 -19.35 -14.44
N VAL A 209 -4.95 -19.37 -15.54
CA VAL A 209 -6.19 -18.61 -15.68
C VAL A 209 -7.20 -19.17 -14.69
N PHE A 210 -7.87 -18.29 -13.94
CA PHE A 210 -8.99 -18.69 -13.09
C PHE A 210 -10.31 -18.04 -13.46
N GLN A 211 -10.31 -16.94 -14.22
CA GLN A 211 -11.53 -16.30 -14.66
C GLN A 211 -11.31 -15.60 -16.01
N ASN A 212 -12.21 -15.82 -16.96
CA ASN A 212 -12.23 -15.09 -18.22
C ASN A 212 -12.95 -13.75 -18.03
N LEU A 213 -12.48 -12.71 -18.69
CA LEU A 213 -13.08 -11.38 -18.69
C LEU A 213 -13.80 -11.15 -20.01
N VAL A 214 -14.90 -10.41 -19.95
CA VAL A 214 -15.49 -9.79 -21.13
C VAL A 214 -14.53 -8.69 -21.58
N VAL A 215 -14.17 -8.69 -22.86
CA VAL A 215 -13.23 -7.73 -23.44
C VAL A 215 -13.76 -7.24 -24.79
N THR A 216 -13.66 -5.94 -25.04
CA THR A 216 -14.00 -5.37 -26.35
C THR A 216 -13.03 -5.87 -27.42
N ALA A 217 -13.54 -6.43 -28.51
CA ALA A 217 -12.72 -6.96 -29.62
C ALA A 217 -12.16 -5.84 -30.53
N ALA A 218 -11.37 -4.93 -29.96
CA ALA A 218 -10.80 -3.77 -30.63
C ALA A 218 -9.42 -3.43 -30.06
N THR A 219 -8.74 -2.41 -30.62
CA THR A 219 -7.44 -1.95 -30.12
C THR A 219 -7.55 -1.03 -28.90
N SER A 220 -8.76 -0.57 -28.59
CA SER A 220 -9.14 0.15 -27.38
C SER A 220 -10.55 -0.24 -26.98
N GLY A 221 -10.85 -0.24 -25.69
CA GLY A 221 -12.18 -0.61 -25.20
C GLY A 221 -12.19 -0.88 -23.71
N THR A 222 -13.11 -1.72 -23.29
CA THR A 222 -13.38 -2.04 -21.88
C THR A 222 -13.09 -3.49 -21.57
N ILE A 223 -12.88 -3.77 -20.29
CA ILE A 223 -12.81 -5.11 -19.73
C ILE A 223 -13.60 -5.20 -18.45
N HIS A 224 -14.44 -6.23 -18.30
CA HIS A 224 -15.19 -6.43 -17.07
C HIS A 224 -15.53 -7.88 -16.80
N VAL A 225 -15.92 -8.16 -15.54
CA VAL A 225 -16.56 -9.41 -15.15
C VAL A 225 -17.34 -9.25 -13.84
N ALA A 226 -18.41 -10.03 -13.69
CA ALA A 226 -18.98 -10.41 -12.41
C ALA A 226 -18.99 -11.94 -12.32
N ALA A 227 -18.25 -12.53 -11.37
CA ALA A 227 -18.18 -14.00 -11.26
C ALA A 227 -17.81 -14.48 -9.86
N VAL A 228 -18.33 -15.65 -9.47
CA VAL A 228 -17.89 -16.36 -8.26
C VAL A 228 -16.53 -17.00 -8.53
N VAL A 229 -15.56 -16.79 -7.65
CA VAL A 229 -14.22 -17.41 -7.73
C VAL A 229 -13.96 -18.35 -6.56
N ALA A 230 -13.27 -19.45 -6.83
CA ALA A 230 -12.93 -20.46 -5.82
C ALA A 230 -12.09 -19.89 -4.66
N PRO A 231 -12.16 -20.45 -3.44
CA PRO A 231 -11.44 -19.94 -2.26
C PRO A 231 -9.92 -19.78 -2.43
N ALA A 232 -9.29 -20.66 -3.22
CA ALA A 232 -7.87 -20.55 -3.53
C ALA A 232 -7.55 -19.26 -4.33
N ASN A 233 -8.44 -18.87 -5.25
CA ASN A 233 -8.27 -17.65 -6.05
C ASN A 233 -8.60 -16.40 -5.23
N GLN A 234 -9.57 -16.47 -4.32
CA GLN A 234 -9.82 -15.40 -3.35
C GLN A 234 -8.57 -15.13 -2.49
N THR A 235 -7.92 -16.20 -2.03
CA THR A 235 -6.65 -16.12 -1.28
C THR A 235 -5.54 -15.51 -2.15
N SER A 236 -5.44 -15.92 -3.41
CA SER A 236 -4.51 -15.35 -4.39
C SER A 236 -4.70 -13.84 -4.55
N MET A 237 -5.94 -13.38 -4.71
CA MET A 237 -6.26 -11.95 -4.81
C MET A 237 -5.92 -11.22 -3.50
N ALA A 238 -6.34 -11.74 -2.35
CA ALA A 238 -6.12 -11.12 -1.04
C ALA A 238 -4.63 -10.96 -0.70
N THR A 239 -3.77 -11.87 -1.19
CA THR A 239 -2.32 -11.83 -1.01
C THR A 239 -1.57 -11.03 -2.08
N GLY A 240 -2.29 -10.38 -2.99
CA GLY A 240 -1.70 -9.61 -4.09
C GLY A 240 -1.07 -10.49 -5.18
N PHE A 241 -1.41 -11.78 -5.22
CA PHE A 241 -0.94 -12.77 -6.19
C PHE A 241 -1.97 -12.99 -7.31
N SER A 242 -2.61 -11.92 -7.78
CA SER A 242 -3.47 -11.99 -8.96
C SER A 242 -3.20 -10.86 -9.93
N TYR A 243 -3.33 -11.15 -11.22
CA TYR A 243 -3.15 -10.16 -12.28
C TYR A 243 -4.20 -10.31 -13.38
N VAL A 244 -4.41 -9.23 -14.11
CA VAL A 244 -5.19 -9.18 -15.35
C VAL A 244 -4.25 -9.14 -16.54
N ASN A 245 -4.60 -9.77 -17.65
CA ASN A 245 -3.93 -9.54 -18.92
C ASN A 245 -4.91 -9.45 -20.09
N ILE A 246 -4.42 -8.96 -21.24
CA ILE A 246 -5.16 -8.88 -22.50
C ILE A 246 -4.29 -9.45 -23.62
N HIS A 247 -4.90 -10.30 -24.44
CA HIS A 247 -4.27 -11.01 -25.55
C HIS A 247 -4.76 -10.49 -26.90
N ASN A 248 -3.97 -10.68 -27.94
CA ASN A 248 -4.43 -10.56 -29.33
C ASN A 248 -3.65 -11.49 -30.27
N ALA A 249 -3.93 -11.39 -31.57
CA ALA A 249 -3.31 -12.22 -32.60
C ALA A 249 -1.77 -12.09 -32.67
N ASN A 250 -1.20 -10.91 -32.36
CA ASN A 250 0.24 -10.68 -32.36
C ASN A 250 0.90 -11.12 -31.04
N PHE A 251 0.13 -11.13 -29.96
CA PHE A 251 0.56 -11.46 -28.62
C PHE A 251 -0.36 -12.53 -27.99
N PRO A 252 -0.30 -13.78 -28.46
CA PRO A 252 -1.16 -14.85 -27.94
C PRO A 252 -0.88 -15.19 -26.47
N GLY A 253 0.32 -14.89 -25.97
CA GLY A 253 0.69 -15.03 -24.54
C GLY A 253 0.27 -13.84 -23.66
N GLY A 254 -0.19 -12.73 -24.26
CA GLY A 254 -0.53 -11.48 -23.58
C GLY A 254 0.23 -10.29 -24.18
N GLU A 255 -0.49 -9.25 -24.63
CA GLU A 255 0.11 -7.97 -25.02
C GLU A 255 0.33 -7.08 -23.79
N ILE A 256 -0.64 -7.01 -22.89
CA ILE A 256 -0.55 -6.16 -21.70
C ILE A 256 -1.04 -6.89 -20.45
N ARG A 257 -0.29 -6.76 -19.34
CA ARG A 257 -0.59 -7.34 -18.02
C ARG A 257 -0.57 -6.29 -16.92
N GLY A 258 -1.34 -6.51 -15.86
CA GLY A 258 -1.37 -5.66 -14.66
C GLY A 258 -1.64 -6.44 -13.39
N GLN A 259 -0.73 -6.38 -12.42
CA GLN A 259 -0.99 -6.98 -11.11
C GLN A 259 -2.14 -6.22 -10.40
N LEU A 260 -3.05 -6.94 -9.77
CA LEU A 260 -4.06 -6.36 -8.90
C LEU A 260 -3.42 -5.99 -7.57
N VAL A 261 -3.35 -4.69 -7.31
CA VAL A 261 -2.82 -4.14 -6.08
C VAL A 261 -4.00 -3.80 -5.18
N ARG A 262 -4.01 -4.43 -4.00
CA ARG A 262 -5.00 -4.13 -2.97
C ARG A 262 -4.80 -2.69 -2.50
N GLN A 263 -5.88 -1.90 -2.52
CA GLN A 263 -5.84 -0.55 -1.99
C GLN A 263 -5.82 -0.63 -0.46
N SER A 264 -4.77 -0.07 0.14
CA SER A 264 -4.58 -0.08 1.59
C SER A 264 -5.41 1.00 2.25
N GLU A 265 -6.21 0.61 3.23
CA GLU A 265 -6.74 1.54 4.20
C GLU A 265 -5.91 1.42 5.47
N THR A 266 -5.41 2.56 5.95
CA THR A 266 -4.90 2.62 7.31
C THR A 266 -6.08 2.95 8.21
N VAL A 267 -6.50 1.99 9.03
CA VAL A 267 -7.54 2.18 10.05
C VAL A 267 -6.85 2.58 11.35
N TYR A 268 -7.30 3.66 11.96
CA TYR A 268 -6.81 4.11 13.26
C TYR A 268 -7.79 3.70 14.36
N LEU A 269 -7.25 3.13 15.44
CA LEU A 269 -8.04 2.73 16.61
C LEU A 269 -7.40 3.28 17.88
N LYS A 270 -8.18 3.35 18.96
CA LYS A 270 -7.71 3.66 20.29
C LYS A 270 -8.29 2.72 21.35
N ALA A 271 -7.62 2.64 22.47
CA ALA A 271 -8.14 2.15 23.74
C ALA A 271 -7.75 3.11 24.86
N ILE A 272 -8.69 3.36 25.78
CA ILE A 272 -8.40 4.02 27.06
C ILE A 272 -8.31 2.90 28.09
N LEU A 273 -7.16 2.78 28.75
CA LEU A 273 -6.88 1.72 29.71
C LEU A 273 -7.29 2.16 31.10
N GLU A 274 -8.24 1.46 31.72
CA GLU A 274 -8.75 1.77 33.06
C GLU A 274 -9.08 0.49 33.82
N GLY A 275 -8.94 0.52 35.15
CA GLY A 275 -9.32 -0.62 36.00
C GLY A 275 -10.82 -0.92 35.99
N SER A 276 -11.66 0.09 35.75
CA SER A 276 -13.12 -0.04 35.60
C SER A 276 -13.53 -0.89 34.38
N GLN A 277 -12.64 -1.03 33.40
CA GLN A 277 -12.89 -1.78 32.18
C GLN A 277 -12.41 -3.24 32.27
N GLU A 278 -11.75 -3.63 33.36
CA GLU A 278 -11.36 -5.03 33.63
C GLU A 278 -12.58 -5.93 33.84
N VAL A 279 -12.36 -7.25 33.70
CA VAL A 279 -13.40 -8.25 33.91
C VAL A 279 -12.90 -9.32 34.91
N PRO A 280 -13.30 -9.23 36.20
CA PRO A 280 -14.15 -8.20 36.81
C PRO A 280 -13.44 -6.84 36.97
N ALA A 281 -14.22 -5.76 36.99
CA ALA A 281 -13.71 -4.40 37.16
C ALA A 281 -13.00 -4.23 38.52
N ASN A 282 -11.94 -3.42 38.54
CA ASN A 282 -11.21 -3.08 39.75
C ASN A 282 -11.11 -1.55 39.95
N ALA A 283 -10.66 -1.13 41.13
CA ALA A 283 -10.58 0.27 41.53
C ALA A 283 -9.17 0.86 41.38
N SER A 284 -8.35 0.35 40.45
CA SER A 284 -7.03 0.92 40.18
C SER A 284 -7.13 2.41 39.83
N ALA A 285 -6.20 3.20 40.37
CA ALA A 285 -6.00 4.59 39.99
C ALA A 285 -5.13 4.75 38.74
N GLY A 286 -4.64 3.63 38.20
CA GLY A 286 -3.86 3.60 36.98
C GLY A 286 -4.70 3.99 35.77
N SER A 287 -4.03 4.54 34.77
CA SER A 287 -4.65 4.92 33.50
C SER A 287 -3.67 4.72 32.36
N GLY A 288 -4.16 4.68 31.13
CA GLY A 288 -3.30 4.62 29.96
C GLY A 288 -4.07 4.90 28.68
N ILE A 289 -3.33 5.19 27.61
CA ILE A 289 -3.89 5.41 26.28
C ILE A 289 -3.09 4.56 25.31
N VAL A 290 -3.81 3.83 24.47
CA VAL A 290 -3.23 3.08 23.37
C VAL A 290 -3.81 3.61 22.08
N LEU A 291 -2.94 3.88 21.12
CA LEU A 291 -3.28 4.20 19.75
C LEU A 291 -2.76 3.10 18.82
N VAL A 292 -3.57 2.76 17.83
CA VAL A 292 -3.28 1.68 16.89
C VAL A 292 -3.42 2.20 15.47
N ARG A 293 -2.48 1.80 14.64
CA ARG A 293 -2.50 1.93 13.20
C ARG A 293 -2.60 0.53 12.59
N PHE A 294 -3.70 0.23 11.92
CA PHE A 294 -3.92 -1.03 11.24
C PHE A 294 -3.87 -0.83 9.73
N ASN A 295 -2.91 -1.46 9.05
CA ASN A 295 -2.87 -1.47 7.59
C ASN A 295 -3.70 -2.64 7.07
N SER A 296 -4.87 -2.34 6.51
CA SER A 296 -5.79 -3.36 6.02
C SER A 296 -5.16 -4.20 4.91
N SER A 297 -4.27 -3.64 4.07
CA SER A 297 -3.65 -4.39 2.96
C SER A 297 -2.65 -5.46 3.41
N THR A 298 -1.87 -5.16 4.44
CA THR A 298 -0.83 -6.07 4.98
C THR A 298 -1.30 -6.84 6.21
N ASN A 299 -2.48 -6.51 6.74
CA ASN A 299 -2.99 -6.94 8.03
C ASN A 299 -2.02 -6.67 9.20
N VAL A 300 -1.16 -5.66 9.09
CA VAL A 300 -0.25 -5.28 10.16
C VAL A 300 -0.95 -4.31 11.11
N LEU A 301 -1.03 -4.69 12.37
CA LEU A 301 -1.43 -3.84 13.50
C LEU A 301 -0.16 -3.31 14.17
N GLU A 302 0.04 -2.00 14.11
CA GLU A 302 1.07 -1.28 14.87
C GLU A 302 0.40 -0.59 16.07
N LEU A 303 0.89 -0.88 17.27
CA LEU A 303 0.36 -0.36 18.53
C LEU A 303 1.43 0.50 19.19
N GLY A 304 1.04 1.68 19.65
CA GLY A 304 1.83 2.54 20.54
C GLY A 304 0.94 3.09 21.65
N GLY A 305 1.45 3.15 22.87
CA GLY A 305 0.67 3.67 23.99
C GLY A 305 1.48 3.91 25.24
N ASP A 306 0.79 4.24 26.31
CA ASP A 306 1.35 4.45 27.63
C ASP A 306 0.44 3.90 28.75
N TYR A 307 1.03 3.77 29.93
CA TYR A 307 0.32 3.55 31.19
C TYR A 307 0.98 4.38 32.29
N GLN A 308 0.19 4.78 33.27
CA GLN A 308 0.59 5.61 34.40
C GLN A 308 -0.07 5.13 35.68
N ASN A 309 0.62 5.37 36.80
CA ASN A 309 0.12 5.14 38.16
C ASN A 309 -0.45 3.72 38.42
N VAL A 310 0.09 2.70 37.76
CA VAL A 310 -0.27 1.31 38.09
C VAL A 310 0.35 0.93 39.44
N SER A 311 -0.34 0.08 40.19
CA SER A 311 -0.05 -0.19 41.61
C SER A 311 1.29 -0.89 41.88
N ALA A 312 1.86 -1.55 40.87
CA ALA A 312 3.16 -2.21 40.91
C ALA A 312 3.78 -2.26 39.50
N PRO A 313 5.11 -2.49 39.38
CA PRO A 313 5.76 -2.66 38.09
C PRO A 313 5.10 -3.70 37.20
N LEU A 314 4.85 -3.36 35.93
CA LEU A 314 4.23 -4.30 34.98
C LEU A 314 5.06 -5.59 34.84
N THR A 315 4.35 -6.71 34.81
CA THR A 315 4.91 -8.04 34.57
C THR A 315 4.57 -8.58 33.18
N ALA A 316 3.46 -8.13 32.60
CA ALA A 316 3.04 -8.50 31.25
C ALA A 316 2.06 -7.48 30.65
N SER A 317 1.90 -7.53 29.33
CA SER A 317 0.91 -6.74 28.59
C SER A 317 0.53 -7.48 27.31
N HIS A 318 -0.75 -7.46 26.94
CA HIS A 318 -1.30 -8.32 25.89
C HIS A 318 -2.39 -7.66 25.05
N ILE A 319 -2.53 -8.15 23.82
CA ILE A 319 -3.74 -8.02 22.99
C ILE A 319 -4.53 -9.33 23.13
N HIS A 320 -5.85 -9.25 23.27
CA HIS A 320 -6.77 -10.39 23.37
C HIS A 320 -7.82 -10.35 22.26
N SER A 321 -8.24 -11.53 21.76
CA SER A 321 -9.27 -11.67 20.72
C SER A 321 -9.85 -13.10 20.68
N PRO A 322 -11.10 -13.31 20.24
CA PRO A 322 -12.17 -12.32 20.10
C PRO A 322 -12.97 -12.16 21.41
N ALA A 323 -13.22 -10.93 21.84
CA ALA A 323 -14.06 -10.59 22.99
C ALA A 323 -14.86 -9.31 22.75
N PRO A 324 -16.22 -9.38 22.77
CA PRO A 324 -17.06 -8.22 22.96
C PRO A 324 -16.69 -7.43 24.24
N VAL A 325 -17.18 -6.20 24.33
CA VAL A 325 -17.01 -5.38 25.54
C VAL A 325 -17.62 -6.12 26.74
N GLY A 326 -16.83 -6.25 27.82
CA GLY A 326 -17.26 -6.87 29.08
C GLY A 326 -17.01 -8.38 29.17
N THR A 327 -16.33 -9.00 28.21
CA THR A 327 -15.92 -10.41 28.27
C THR A 327 -14.40 -10.58 28.12
N ASN A 328 -13.90 -11.72 28.60
CA ASN A 328 -12.49 -12.11 28.48
C ASN A 328 -12.27 -13.02 27.27
N ALA A 329 -11.08 -12.94 26.69
CA ALA A 329 -10.62 -13.84 25.63
C ALA A 329 -9.20 -14.34 25.90
N SER A 330 -8.77 -15.33 25.11
CA SER A 330 -7.39 -15.80 25.10
C SER A 330 -6.43 -14.70 24.61
N VAL A 331 -5.17 -14.79 25.02
CA VAL A 331 -4.10 -13.91 24.54
C VAL A 331 -3.89 -14.15 23.04
N LEU A 332 -3.96 -13.08 22.26
CA LEU A 332 -3.63 -13.05 20.85
C LEU A 332 -2.13 -12.79 20.64
N ALA A 333 -1.60 -11.76 21.31
CA ALA A 333 -0.22 -11.33 21.15
C ALA A 333 0.29 -10.61 22.41
N SER A 334 1.59 -10.71 22.68
CA SER A 334 2.26 -9.91 23.71
C SER A 334 2.57 -8.51 23.21
N ILE A 335 2.49 -7.54 24.12
CA ILE A 335 2.86 -6.14 23.92
C ILE A 335 4.15 -5.89 24.70
N ALA A 336 5.13 -5.25 24.08
CA ALA A 336 6.34 -4.82 24.78
C ALA A 336 6.01 -3.63 25.69
N ASN A 337 6.53 -3.65 26.92
CA ASN A 337 6.38 -2.56 27.88
C ASN A 337 7.74 -2.18 28.51
N THR A 338 7.84 -0.99 29.06
CA THR A 338 9.08 -0.48 29.69
C THR A 338 9.21 -0.84 31.18
N GLY A 339 8.27 -1.59 31.76
CA GLY A 339 8.24 -1.91 33.19
C GLY A 339 7.95 -0.70 34.09
N GLY A 340 8.12 -0.87 35.41
CA GLY A 340 7.81 0.19 36.38
C GLY A 340 6.31 0.51 36.48
N THR A 341 5.97 1.53 37.28
CA THR A 341 4.58 1.93 37.55
C THR A 341 4.03 2.94 36.55
N SER A 342 4.86 3.41 35.62
CA SER A 342 4.48 4.25 34.48
C SER A 342 5.45 3.99 33.33
N GLY A 343 4.98 3.96 32.10
CA GLY A 343 5.79 3.53 30.98
C GLY A 343 5.08 3.47 29.64
N ALA A 344 5.81 3.04 28.62
CA ALA A 344 5.32 2.95 27.25
C ALA A 344 4.94 1.50 26.87
N LEU A 345 4.01 1.39 25.92
CA LEU A 345 3.56 0.16 25.29
C LEU A 345 3.87 0.21 23.79
N SER A 346 4.31 -0.92 23.22
CA SER A 346 4.47 -1.04 21.77
C SER A 346 4.29 -2.48 21.27
N ALA A 347 3.70 -2.64 20.10
CA ALA A 347 3.63 -3.93 19.40
C ALA A 347 3.52 -3.74 17.88
N SER A 348 3.97 -4.74 17.13
CA SER A 348 3.72 -4.88 15.69
C SER A 348 3.31 -6.32 15.42
N VAL A 349 2.06 -6.53 15.03
CA VAL A 349 1.46 -7.87 14.89
C VAL A 349 0.87 -8.03 13.49
N VAL A 350 1.22 -9.12 12.81
CA VAL A 350 0.54 -9.50 11.56
C VAL A 350 -0.69 -10.32 11.93
N LEU A 351 -1.88 -9.78 11.66
CA LEU A 351 -3.14 -10.45 11.93
C LEU A 351 -3.51 -11.42 10.80
N THR A 352 -4.09 -12.56 11.17
CA THR A 352 -4.83 -13.39 10.21
C THR A 352 -6.10 -12.67 9.78
N MET A 353 -6.71 -13.08 8.67
CA MET A 353 -7.95 -12.46 8.19
C MET A 353 -9.10 -12.49 9.21
N PRO A 354 -9.38 -13.60 9.93
CA PRO A 354 -10.39 -13.59 10.99
C PRO A 354 -10.07 -12.62 12.12
N GLN A 355 -8.80 -12.52 12.52
CA GLN A 355 -8.37 -11.56 13.55
C GLN A 355 -8.49 -10.12 13.06
N ALA A 356 -8.17 -9.83 11.80
CA ALA A 356 -8.41 -8.50 11.22
C ALA A 356 -9.90 -8.13 11.26
N ALA A 357 -10.79 -9.08 10.97
CA ALA A 357 -12.23 -8.87 11.12
C ALA A 357 -12.63 -8.64 12.59
N ASP A 358 -12.08 -9.42 13.53
CA ASP A 358 -12.31 -9.21 14.97
C ASP A 358 -11.90 -7.79 15.41
N LEU A 359 -10.74 -7.30 14.96
CA LEU A 359 -10.26 -5.95 15.24
C LEU A 359 -11.25 -4.89 14.76
N LEU A 360 -11.68 -4.99 13.49
CA LEU A 360 -12.56 -4.01 12.86
C LEU A 360 -13.98 -4.05 13.42
N ASN A 361 -14.41 -5.19 13.96
CA ASN A 361 -15.68 -5.35 14.67
C ASN A 361 -15.58 -4.98 16.16
N GLY A 362 -14.45 -4.44 16.61
CA GLY A 362 -14.26 -4.03 18.00
C GLY A 362 -14.22 -5.19 18.98
N LEU A 363 -13.81 -6.39 18.55
CA LEU A 363 -13.69 -7.60 19.37
C LEU A 363 -12.27 -7.81 19.93
N MET A 364 -11.41 -6.80 19.87
CA MET A 364 -10.07 -6.85 20.47
C MET A 364 -9.93 -5.86 21.62
N TYR A 365 -9.18 -6.25 22.65
CA TYR A 365 -8.82 -5.37 23.76
C TYR A 365 -7.35 -5.52 24.16
N VAL A 366 -6.84 -4.50 24.83
CA VAL A 366 -5.51 -4.46 25.44
C VAL A 366 -5.64 -4.58 26.94
N ASN A 367 -4.73 -5.32 27.58
CA ASN A 367 -4.63 -5.44 29.03
C ASN A 367 -3.16 -5.34 29.49
N VAL A 368 -2.92 -4.78 30.66
CA VAL A 368 -1.62 -4.75 31.34
C VAL A 368 -1.71 -5.35 32.75
N HIS A 369 -0.69 -6.13 33.14
CA HIS A 369 -0.69 -6.94 34.35
C HIS A 369 0.50 -6.59 35.24
N ASN A 370 0.34 -6.78 36.55
CA ASN A 370 1.46 -6.75 37.50
C ASN A 370 1.26 -7.73 38.66
N ALA A 371 2.15 -7.65 39.65
CA ALA A 371 2.13 -8.55 40.82
C ALA A 371 0.85 -8.43 41.68
N ASN A 372 0.26 -7.24 41.77
CA ASN A 372 -0.97 -7.03 42.54
C ASN A 372 -2.22 -7.44 41.74
N PHE A 373 -2.14 -7.35 40.42
CA PHE A 373 -3.22 -7.68 39.49
C PHE A 373 -2.75 -8.68 38.41
N PRO A 374 -2.54 -9.97 38.76
CA PRO A 374 -2.09 -10.95 37.78
C PRO A 374 -3.09 -11.18 36.64
N GLY A 375 -4.39 -10.99 36.91
CA GLY A 375 -5.46 -11.08 35.91
C GLY A 375 -5.59 -9.85 34.99
N GLY A 376 -4.93 -8.74 35.34
CA GLY A 376 -5.04 -7.46 34.64
C GLY A 376 -5.35 -6.32 35.62
N GLU A 377 -4.52 -5.26 35.59
CA GLU A 377 -4.81 -4.03 36.33
C GLU A 377 -5.64 -3.06 35.48
N LEU A 378 -5.26 -2.85 34.21
CA LEU A 378 -5.95 -1.94 33.30
C LEU A 378 -6.30 -2.64 31.99
N ARG A 379 -7.54 -2.46 31.55
CA ARG A 379 -8.06 -2.96 30.27
C ARG A 379 -8.61 -1.82 29.42
N GLY A 380 -8.54 -1.96 28.11
CA GLY A 380 -9.25 -1.07 27.18
C GLY A 380 -9.60 -1.75 25.87
N GLN A 381 -10.86 -1.60 25.43
CA GLN A 381 -11.31 -2.11 24.14
C GLN A 381 -10.72 -1.28 23.00
N LEU A 382 -10.19 -1.95 21.96
CA LEU A 382 -9.79 -1.28 20.73
C LEU A 382 -11.04 -0.88 19.95
N THR A 383 -11.16 0.43 19.74
CA THR A 383 -12.31 1.06 19.08
C THR A 383 -11.79 2.02 18.03
N THR A 384 -12.42 2.03 16.86
CA THR A 384 -12.20 3.03 15.83
C THR A 384 -12.69 4.40 16.30
N THR A 385 -12.11 5.46 15.74
CA THR A 385 -12.65 6.82 15.80
C THR A 385 -13.91 6.94 14.92
N SER A 386 -14.56 8.11 14.94
CA SER A 386 -15.78 8.35 14.15
C SER A 386 -15.56 8.21 12.63
N SER A 387 -14.32 8.38 12.13
CA SER A 387 -13.96 8.08 10.74
C SER A 387 -12.45 7.93 10.52
N ALA A 388 -12.00 6.88 9.81
CA ALA A 388 -10.59 6.67 9.49
C ALA A 388 -10.01 7.73 8.52
N GLU A 389 -10.80 8.23 7.56
CA GLU A 389 -10.35 9.27 6.62
C GLU A 389 -10.29 10.67 7.26
N GLN A 390 -11.11 10.90 8.30
CA GLN A 390 -11.10 12.15 9.07
C GLN A 390 -10.31 12.02 10.39
N THR A 391 -9.56 10.93 10.54
CA THR A 391 -8.64 10.76 11.67
C THR A 391 -7.25 11.13 11.24
N LEU A 392 -6.75 12.21 11.83
CA LEU A 392 -5.36 12.60 11.65
C LEU A 392 -4.52 11.89 12.71
N PHE A 393 -3.52 11.14 12.27
CA PHE A 393 -2.52 10.56 13.14
C PHE A 393 -1.18 11.27 12.92
N LEU A 394 -0.63 11.86 13.96
CA LEU A 394 0.64 12.55 13.97
C LEU A 394 1.60 11.87 14.95
N SER A 395 2.88 12.01 14.69
CA SER A 395 3.91 11.69 15.67
C SER A 395 4.97 12.78 15.70
N GLY A 396 5.66 12.87 16.81
CA GLY A 396 6.76 13.79 17.03
C GLY A 396 7.83 13.12 17.88
N ARG A 397 9.06 13.59 17.74
CA ARG A 397 10.19 13.19 18.58
C ARG A 397 10.60 14.38 19.43
N PHE A 398 10.70 14.21 20.74
CA PHE A 398 11.17 15.28 21.62
C PHE A 398 12.70 15.44 21.53
N GLY A 399 13.17 16.68 21.58
CA GLY A 399 14.59 16.99 21.81
C GLY A 399 14.85 18.47 22.05
N GLY A 400 15.91 18.78 22.79
CA GLY A 400 16.28 20.16 23.16
C GLY A 400 16.67 21.04 21.96
N ALA A 401 17.18 20.43 20.89
CA ALA A 401 17.51 21.13 19.64
C ALA A 401 16.29 21.68 18.89
N GLN A 402 15.09 21.20 19.21
CA GLN A 402 13.84 21.68 18.60
C GLN A 402 13.22 22.87 19.36
N GLU A 403 13.72 23.19 20.56
CA GLU A 403 13.28 24.36 21.32
C GLU A 403 13.57 25.67 20.58
N VAL A 404 12.86 26.74 20.97
CA VAL A 404 13.06 28.07 20.41
C VAL A 404 13.24 29.08 21.54
N PRO A 405 14.49 29.54 21.82
CA PRO A 405 15.74 29.12 21.19
C PRO A 405 16.14 27.68 21.55
N ALA A 406 16.88 27.01 20.68
CA ALA A 406 17.37 25.65 20.90
C ALA A 406 18.26 25.59 22.15
N ASN A 407 18.18 24.48 22.89
CA ASN A 407 19.01 24.22 24.06
C ASN A 407 19.86 22.95 23.88
N SER A 408 20.79 22.71 24.82
CA SER A 408 21.75 21.61 24.76
C SER A 408 21.27 20.33 25.47
N SER A 409 19.99 20.21 25.83
CA SER A 409 19.48 19.01 26.49
C SER A 409 19.62 17.80 25.57
N THR A 410 20.14 16.71 26.14
CA THR A 410 20.21 15.40 25.49
C THR A 410 18.95 14.56 25.76
N ALA A 411 17.99 15.09 26.52
CA ALA A 411 16.73 14.43 26.77
C ALA A 411 16.00 14.15 25.44
N THR A 412 15.31 13.02 25.39
CA THR A 412 14.63 12.54 24.19
C THR A 412 13.30 11.91 24.57
N GLY A 413 12.44 11.75 23.58
CA GLY A 413 11.15 11.10 23.77
C GLY A 413 10.40 10.98 22.46
N ASN A 414 9.25 10.35 22.49
CA ASN A 414 8.32 10.29 21.37
C ASN A 414 6.93 10.68 21.84
N ILE A 415 6.13 11.19 20.91
CA ILE A 415 4.73 11.48 21.12
C ILE A 415 3.94 11.06 19.88
N ALA A 416 2.78 10.48 20.08
CA ALA A 416 1.79 10.18 19.07
C ALA A 416 0.49 10.89 19.43
N VAL A 417 -0.15 11.46 18.42
CA VAL A 417 -1.37 12.25 18.56
C VAL A 417 -2.36 11.76 17.52
N MET A 418 -3.57 11.41 17.97
CA MET A 418 -4.67 11.04 17.10
C MET A 418 -5.81 12.05 17.30
N LEU A 419 -6.18 12.75 16.24
CA LEU A 419 -7.30 13.69 16.20
C LEU A 419 -8.44 13.06 15.42
N ASP A 420 -9.58 12.87 16.09
CA ASP A 420 -10.86 12.67 15.44
C ASP A 420 -11.38 14.05 14.99
N ASN A 421 -11.28 14.35 13.70
CA ASN A 421 -11.56 15.68 13.17
C ASN A 421 -13.07 16.00 13.08
N ILE A 422 -13.95 15.01 13.30
CA ILE A 422 -15.41 15.22 13.32
C ILE A 422 -15.81 15.69 14.71
N THR A 423 -15.47 14.90 15.72
CA THR A 423 -15.81 15.17 17.12
C THR A 423 -14.87 16.19 17.77
N LYS A 424 -13.74 16.48 17.12
CA LYS A 424 -12.62 17.27 17.66
C LYS A 424 -12.03 16.63 18.92
N GLN A 425 -12.18 15.33 19.09
CA GLN A 425 -11.53 14.60 20.18
C GLN A 425 -10.08 14.29 19.83
N LEU A 426 -9.17 14.74 20.69
CA LEU A 426 -7.75 14.49 20.62
C LEU A 426 -7.35 13.39 21.62
N TYR A 427 -6.50 12.47 21.19
CA TYR A 427 -5.87 11.46 22.01
C TYR A 427 -4.36 11.59 21.88
N VAL A 428 -3.66 11.64 22.99
CA VAL A 428 -2.22 11.88 23.05
C VAL A 428 -1.58 10.81 23.91
N THR A 429 -0.50 10.21 23.42
CA THR A 429 0.33 9.26 24.17
C THR A 429 1.79 9.48 23.81
N GLY A 430 2.71 9.25 24.74
CA GLY A 430 4.11 9.50 24.53
C GLY A 430 4.97 9.19 25.74
N ASN A 431 6.28 9.21 25.52
CA ASN A 431 7.28 8.94 26.53
C ASN A 431 8.47 9.88 26.41
N PHE A 432 9.18 10.07 27.51
CA PHE A 432 10.40 10.85 27.57
C PHE A 432 11.42 10.24 28.53
N LEU A 433 12.69 10.57 28.34
CA LEU A 433 13.81 10.07 29.12
C LEU A 433 14.93 11.12 29.18
N GLY A 434 15.54 11.26 30.35
CA GLY A 434 16.79 11.97 30.54
C GLY A 434 16.65 13.48 30.70
N LEU A 435 15.50 13.97 31.18
CA LEU A 435 15.35 15.37 31.55
C LEU A 435 16.34 15.73 32.67
N SER A 436 16.77 16.99 32.70
CA SER A 436 17.74 17.49 33.67
C SER A 436 17.24 17.43 35.12
N VAL A 437 15.94 17.68 35.32
CA VAL A 437 15.18 17.53 36.58
C VAL A 437 13.76 17.09 36.26
N ASP A 438 13.00 16.73 37.29
CA ASP A 438 11.65 16.20 37.15
C ASP A 438 10.74 17.12 36.32
N ALA A 439 9.99 16.52 35.38
CA ALA A 439 9.01 17.25 34.57
C ALA A 439 7.97 17.93 35.46
N SER A 440 7.64 19.18 35.14
CA SER A 440 6.65 19.96 35.90
C SER A 440 5.35 20.21 35.12
N ALA A 441 5.40 20.22 33.79
CA ALA A 441 4.24 20.41 32.92
C ALA A 441 4.52 19.90 31.50
N ALA A 442 3.46 19.60 30.75
CA ALA A 442 3.53 19.35 29.32
C ALA A 442 2.33 19.96 28.60
N HIS A 443 2.52 20.42 27.37
CA HIS A 443 1.48 21.11 26.61
C HIS A 443 1.57 20.79 25.11
N ILE A 444 0.45 20.98 24.41
CA ILE A 444 0.42 21.22 22.97
C ILE A 444 0.21 22.71 22.73
N HIS A 445 1.04 23.30 21.88
CA HIS A 445 0.99 24.69 21.45
C HIS A 445 0.65 24.81 19.97
N THR A 446 0.13 25.97 19.56
CA THR A 446 -0.06 26.33 18.14
C THR A 446 1.13 27.16 17.64
N GLY A 447 2.04 26.55 16.88
CA GLY A 447 3.17 27.24 16.27
C GLY A 447 3.88 26.38 15.23
N ALA A 448 4.31 27.02 14.13
CA ALA A 448 5.15 26.40 13.13
C ALA A 448 6.54 26.04 13.69
N THR A 449 7.25 25.17 12.99
CA THR A 449 8.67 24.89 13.26
C THR A 449 9.47 26.19 13.39
N GLY A 450 10.29 26.30 14.44
CA GLY A 450 11.12 27.48 14.68
C GLY A 450 10.38 28.70 15.26
N THR A 451 9.08 28.60 15.55
CA THR A 451 8.29 29.68 16.16
C THR A 451 7.64 29.20 17.47
N ASN A 452 7.54 30.10 18.45
CA ASN A 452 6.79 29.85 19.70
C ASN A 452 5.32 30.27 19.54
N GLY A 453 4.44 29.56 20.25
CA GLY A 453 3.00 29.73 20.15
C GLY A 453 2.29 29.71 21.50
N PRO A 454 1.02 30.16 21.57
CA PRO A 454 0.22 30.02 22.78
C PRO A 454 -0.08 28.54 23.08
N VAL A 455 -0.37 28.25 24.34
CA VAL A 455 -0.83 26.92 24.79
C VAL A 455 -2.22 26.66 24.20
N GLY A 456 -2.36 25.54 23.49
CA GLY A 456 -3.63 25.05 22.98
C GLY A 456 -4.26 23.98 23.86
N LEU A 457 -3.45 23.12 24.49
CA LEU A 457 -3.92 22.04 25.37
C LEU A 457 -2.86 21.72 26.43
N GLY A 458 -3.28 21.51 27.69
CA GLY A 458 -2.43 20.92 28.73
C GLY A 458 -2.47 19.39 28.69
N LEU A 459 -1.33 18.76 28.93
CA LEU A 459 -1.15 17.31 28.95
C LEU A 459 -0.78 16.84 30.35
N ASN A 460 -1.11 15.60 30.67
CA ASN A 460 -0.61 14.92 31.85
C ASN A 460 0.84 14.51 31.60
N VAL A 461 1.71 14.71 32.59
CA VAL A 461 3.11 14.32 32.51
C VAL A 461 3.53 13.65 33.82
N THR A 462 4.31 12.58 33.72
CA THR A 462 4.91 11.94 34.90
C THR A 462 5.93 12.90 35.56
N PRO A 463 5.82 13.25 36.85
CA PRO A 463 6.74 14.18 37.51
C PRO A 463 8.06 13.51 37.88
N ALA A 464 8.87 13.20 36.86
CA ALA A 464 10.14 12.50 36.96
C ALA A 464 11.08 12.92 35.81
N THR A 465 12.35 12.52 35.88
CA THR A 465 13.33 12.73 34.79
C THR A 465 13.11 11.81 33.57
N ALA A 466 12.27 10.78 33.72
CA ALA A 466 11.82 9.88 32.67
C ALA A 466 10.38 9.44 32.97
N GLY A 467 9.58 9.25 31.93
CA GLY A 467 8.20 8.85 32.10
C GLY A 467 7.37 9.03 30.84
N THR A 468 6.12 9.40 31.04
CA THR A 468 5.11 9.46 29.97
C THR A 468 4.43 10.81 29.91
N VAL A 469 3.90 11.13 28.73
CA VAL A 469 3.06 12.30 28.49
C VAL A 469 1.81 11.84 27.75
N ASN A 470 0.63 12.18 28.25
CA ASN A 470 -0.62 11.73 27.66
C ASN A 470 -1.76 12.73 27.86
N GLY A 471 -2.90 12.50 27.21
CA GLY A 471 -4.10 13.28 27.45
C GLY A 471 -5.22 12.96 26.47
N THR A 472 -6.45 13.21 26.89
CA THR A 472 -7.63 13.22 26.03
C THR A 472 -8.41 14.51 26.24
N ALA A 473 -8.83 15.14 25.14
CA ALA A 473 -9.61 16.39 25.23
C ALA A 473 -10.39 16.65 23.94
N THR A 474 -11.56 17.27 24.10
CA THR A 474 -12.22 17.94 22.98
C THR A 474 -11.53 19.27 22.77
N ILE A 475 -10.97 19.50 21.60
CA ILE A 475 -10.17 20.69 21.31
C ILE A 475 -10.95 21.72 20.50
N SER A 476 -10.47 22.97 20.51
CA SER A 476 -11.02 24.01 19.66
C SER A 476 -10.77 23.72 18.17
N GLN A 477 -11.65 24.23 17.31
CA GLN A 477 -11.46 24.17 15.85
C GLN A 477 -10.09 24.74 15.44
N ALA A 478 -9.68 25.86 16.05
CA ALA A 478 -8.39 26.49 15.75
C ALA A 478 -7.20 25.57 16.04
N LEU A 479 -7.21 24.84 17.16
CA LEU A 479 -6.14 23.88 17.46
C LEU A 479 -6.18 22.68 16.49
N ALA A 480 -7.37 22.20 16.13
CA ALA A 480 -7.53 21.14 15.15
C ALA A 480 -6.94 21.54 13.78
N ASP A 481 -7.25 22.74 13.30
CA ASP A 481 -6.72 23.27 12.04
C ASP A 481 -5.19 23.39 12.08
N ASN A 482 -4.63 23.86 13.20
CA ASN A 482 -3.17 23.92 13.37
C ASN A 482 -2.51 22.54 13.36
N LEU A 483 -3.11 21.54 14.00
CA LEU A 483 -2.62 20.16 13.95
C LEU A 483 -2.65 19.60 12.51
N ILE A 484 -3.74 19.84 11.78
CA ILE A 484 -3.91 19.42 10.37
C ILE A 484 -2.87 20.08 9.47
N LEU A 485 -2.59 21.37 9.69
CA LEU A 485 -1.61 22.14 8.92
C LEU A 485 -0.15 21.91 9.36
N GLY A 486 0.07 21.10 10.41
CA GLY A 486 1.39 20.88 11.01
C GLY A 486 2.00 22.09 11.71
N LEU A 487 1.14 23.01 12.12
CA LEU A 487 1.44 24.24 12.85
C LEU A 487 1.22 24.05 14.36
N ALA A 488 1.55 22.87 14.90
CA ALA A 488 1.45 22.59 16.33
C ALA A 488 2.72 21.92 16.84
N TYR A 489 2.99 21.99 18.14
CA TYR A 489 4.09 21.26 18.77
C TYR A 489 3.75 20.87 20.20
N ALA A 490 4.36 19.80 20.69
CA ALA A 490 4.35 19.43 22.10
C ALA A 490 5.63 19.88 22.79
N ASN A 491 5.54 20.26 24.06
CA ASN A 491 6.68 20.62 24.89
C ASN A 491 6.57 19.98 26.28
N ILE A 492 7.70 19.68 26.91
CA ILE A 492 7.81 19.27 28.32
C ILE A 492 8.71 20.26 29.06
N HIS A 493 8.19 20.79 30.17
CA HIS A 493 8.81 21.82 30.99
C HIS A 493 9.32 21.24 32.30
N ASN A 494 10.30 21.91 32.89
CA ASN A 494 10.70 21.69 34.28
C ASN A 494 11.29 22.96 34.92
N ALA A 495 11.79 22.83 36.16
CA ALA A 495 12.30 23.96 36.92
C ALA A 495 13.53 24.65 36.28
N ASN A 496 14.39 23.90 35.58
CA ASN A 496 15.55 24.46 34.89
C ASN A 496 15.18 25.10 33.55
N PHE A 497 14.11 24.60 32.92
CA PHE A 497 13.63 25.05 31.63
C PHE A 497 12.14 25.42 31.69
N PRO A 498 11.77 26.57 32.30
CA PRO A 498 10.37 26.98 32.39
C PRO A 498 9.71 27.19 31.01
N GLY A 499 10.50 27.58 30.00
CA GLY A 499 10.04 27.72 28.61
C GLY A 499 9.90 26.39 27.85
N GLY A 500 10.42 25.29 28.40
CA GLY A 500 10.50 23.97 27.75
C GLY A 500 11.93 23.41 27.71
N GLU A 501 12.14 22.19 28.21
CA GLU A 501 13.42 21.48 28.04
C GLU A 501 13.48 20.76 26.69
N ILE A 502 12.37 20.12 26.28
CA ILE A 502 12.31 19.36 25.02
C ILE A 502 10.99 19.58 24.28
N ARG A 503 11.13 19.84 22.97
CA ARG A 503 10.03 20.08 22.03
C ARG A 503 9.95 18.99 20.97
N ALA A 504 8.73 18.66 20.56
CA ALA A 504 8.43 17.82 19.42
C ALA A 504 7.44 18.57 18.50
N GLN A 505 7.84 18.90 17.27
CA GLN A 505 6.87 19.43 16.31
C GLN A 505 5.80 18.35 16.00
N LEU A 506 4.54 18.77 15.97
CA LEU A 506 3.35 17.95 15.69
C LEU A 506 2.74 18.39 14.37
N GLY A 507 2.68 17.46 13.44
CA GLY A 507 2.40 17.77 12.05
C GLY A 507 3.25 16.86 11.20
N ASN A 508 2.77 16.51 10.01
CA ASN A 508 3.41 15.53 9.15
C ASN A 508 4.94 15.68 9.21
N LEU A 509 5.62 14.69 9.81
CA LEU A 509 6.80 14.12 9.18
C LEU A 509 6.35 13.96 7.74
N VAL A 510 6.85 14.83 6.87
CA VAL A 510 6.30 15.06 5.53
C VAL A 510 5.94 13.70 4.95
N LEU A 511 4.67 13.53 4.52
CA LEU A 511 4.23 12.25 3.94
C LEU A 511 5.36 11.81 3.00
N PRO A 512 5.86 10.56 3.10
CA PRO A 512 6.83 10.09 2.14
C PRO A 512 6.27 10.42 0.77
N VAL A 513 7.10 10.99 -0.13
CA VAL A 513 6.70 11.31 -1.51
C VAL A 513 5.68 10.29 -1.95
N LYS A 514 4.46 10.75 -2.22
CA LYS A 514 3.43 9.85 -2.71
C LYS A 514 3.82 9.49 -4.14
N LEU A 515 4.59 8.42 -4.27
CA LEU A 515 4.94 7.85 -5.55
C LEU A 515 3.65 7.26 -6.15
N ASN A 516 3.26 7.76 -7.31
CA ASN A 516 2.26 7.09 -8.13
C ASN A 516 2.81 5.76 -8.64
N TYR A 517 4.09 5.73 -9.03
CA TYR A 517 4.81 4.49 -9.35
C TYR A 517 6.33 4.67 -9.27
N PHE A 518 7.04 3.56 -9.11
CA PHE A 518 8.47 3.39 -9.42
C PHE A 518 8.63 2.08 -10.20
N ASN A 519 9.26 2.13 -11.36
CA ASN A 519 9.41 1.00 -12.29
C ASN A 519 10.79 1.03 -12.95
N GLY A 520 11.15 -0.09 -13.57
CA GLY A 520 12.41 -0.21 -14.28
C GLY A 520 12.39 -1.26 -15.37
N PHE A 521 13.07 -0.99 -16.47
CA PHE A 521 13.10 -1.86 -17.65
C PHE A 521 14.51 -1.97 -18.22
N LYS A 522 14.83 -3.16 -18.72
CA LYS A 522 16.08 -3.39 -19.44
C LYS A 522 16.05 -2.65 -20.78
N GLN A 523 17.05 -1.83 -21.04
CA GLN A 523 17.27 -1.13 -22.29
C GLN A 523 18.67 -1.48 -22.82
N GLY A 524 18.76 -2.55 -23.61
CA GLY A 524 20.05 -3.12 -24.02
C GLY A 524 20.82 -3.70 -22.83
N ALA A 525 22.01 -3.15 -22.55
CA ALA A 525 22.81 -3.49 -21.36
C ALA A 525 22.48 -2.64 -20.13
N ASN A 526 21.61 -1.63 -20.27
CA ASN A 526 21.27 -0.69 -19.21
C ASN A 526 19.91 -1.02 -18.59
N ILE A 527 19.60 -0.40 -17.45
CA ILE A 527 18.26 -0.36 -16.85
C ILE A 527 17.76 1.07 -16.89
N ALA A 528 16.65 1.31 -17.57
CA ALA A 528 15.93 2.57 -17.47
C ALA A 528 14.93 2.50 -16.33
N LEU A 529 15.10 3.36 -15.33
CA LEU A 529 14.27 3.49 -14.15
C LEU A 529 13.38 4.72 -14.31
N GLN A 530 12.09 4.58 -14.02
CA GLN A 530 11.11 5.65 -14.15
C GLN A 530 10.20 5.69 -12.93
N TRP A 531 9.91 6.89 -12.45
CA TRP A 531 8.94 7.10 -11.39
C TRP A 531 8.11 8.34 -11.63
N GLU A 532 6.99 8.40 -10.95
CA GLU A 532 6.12 9.57 -10.93
C GLU A 532 5.69 9.84 -9.50
N THR A 533 5.65 11.11 -9.15
CA THR A 533 5.21 11.62 -7.86
C THR A 533 3.84 12.29 -8.05
N ALA A 534 2.93 12.04 -7.11
CA ALA A 534 1.65 12.75 -7.06
C ALA A 534 1.84 14.17 -6.51
N GLN A 535 2.77 14.32 -5.56
CA GLN A 535 3.09 15.54 -4.85
C GLN A 535 4.49 15.43 -4.24
N GLU A 536 5.26 16.52 -4.32
CA GLU A 536 6.64 16.66 -3.84
C GLU A 536 6.76 17.85 -2.90
N LEU A 537 6.03 17.80 -1.80
CA LEU A 537 6.27 18.73 -0.71
C LEU A 537 7.58 18.31 -0.04
N ASN A 538 8.57 19.21 -0.04
CA ASN A 538 9.81 19.11 0.73
C ASN A 538 10.86 18.07 0.28
N SER A 539 10.70 17.37 -0.85
CA SER A 539 11.74 16.42 -1.30
C SER A 539 12.95 17.12 -1.90
N LYS A 540 14.15 16.67 -1.51
CA LYS A 540 15.42 17.22 -2.00
C LYS A 540 15.92 16.44 -3.20
N TYR A 541 16.00 15.12 -3.12
CA TYR A 541 16.38 14.25 -4.23
C TYR A 541 15.89 12.81 -4.05
N PHE A 542 15.87 12.08 -5.16
CA PHE A 542 15.74 10.62 -5.22
C PHE A 542 17.12 10.01 -5.41
N GLU A 543 17.55 9.16 -4.49
CA GLU A 543 18.75 8.33 -4.60
C GLU A 543 18.35 6.94 -5.09
N ILE A 544 18.85 6.56 -6.26
CA ILE A 544 18.60 5.25 -6.84
C ILE A 544 19.54 4.26 -6.17
N GLU A 545 19.00 3.20 -5.58
CA GLU A 545 19.80 2.12 -4.99
C GLU A 545 19.55 0.80 -5.71
N GLN A 546 20.63 0.07 -6.00
CA GLN A 546 20.62 -1.30 -6.53
C GLN A 546 21.13 -2.25 -5.43
N GLN A 547 20.50 -3.41 -5.27
CA GLN A 547 21.02 -4.45 -4.38
C GLN A 547 22.12 -5.27 -5.08
N ASP A 548 23.23 -5.53 -4.38
CA ASP A 548 24.32 -6.38 -4.86
C ASP A 548 24.09 -7.88 -4.58
N ALA A 549 25.05 -8.72 -4.97
CA ALA A 549 24.97 -10.18 -4.81
C ALA A 549 24.97 -10.65 -3.35
N LEU A 550 25.37 -9.80 -2.40
CA LEU A 550 25.39 -10.08 -0.96
C LEU A 550 24.17 -9.49 -0.23
N GLY A 551 23.23 -8.89 -0.97
CA GLY A 551 22.03 -8.27 -0.41
C GLY A 551 22.23 -6.83 0.08
N LYS A 552 23.40 -6.22 -0.14
CA LYS A 552 23.69 -4.84 0.28
C LYS A 552 23.21 -3.84 -0.75
N TRP A 553 22.63 -2.73 -0.30
CA TRP A 553 22.19 -1.63 -1.16
C TRP A 553 23.37 -0.73 -1.55
N ILE A 554 23.53 -0.47 -2.85
CA ILE A 554 24.55 0.38 -3.45
C ILE A 554 23.87 1.54 -4.16
N SER A 555 24.29 2.76 -3.84
CA SER A 555 23.85 3.97 -4.54
C SER A 555 24.34 3.98 -5.99
N LYS A 556 23.43 4.21 -6.93
CA LYS A 556 23.69 4.25 -8.38
C LYS A 556 23.73 5.67 -8.92
N GLY A 557 23.02 6.59 -8.28
CA GLY A 557 22.94 8.00 -8.66
C GLY A 557 21.86 8.74 -7.90
N LYS A 558 21.82 10.05 -8.05
CA LYS A 558 20.81 10.93 -7.46
C LYS A 558 20.14 11.77 -8.54
N VAL A 559 18.83 11.97 -8.41
CA VAL A 559 18.05 12.87 -9.25
C VAL A 559 17.36 13.88 -8.34
N SER A 560 17.66 15.16 -8.51
CA SER A 560 17.01 16.23 -7.74
C SER A 560 15.50 16.20 -7.94
N ALA A 561 14.75 16.35 -6.85
CA ALA A 561 13.31 16.54 -6.95
C ALA A 561 13.03 17.94 -7.50
N MET A 562 11.98 18.07 -8.31
CA MET A 562 11.56 19.36 -8.86
C MET A 562 10.75 20.18 -7.84
N GLY A 563 10.10 19.50 -6.89
CA GLY A 563 9.31 20.11 -5.83
C GLY A 563 7.94 20.59 -6.31
N GLY A 564 6.97 20.65 -5.40
CA GLY A 564 5.66 21.26 -5.64
C GLY A 564 4.46 20.32 -5.46
N SER A 565 3.27 20.82 -5.78
CA SER A 565 1.98 20.14 -5.61
C SER A 565 1.43 19.49 -6.89
N THR A 566 2.25 19.42 -7.95
CA THR A 566 1.85 18.89 -9.25
C THR A 566 2.52 17.55 -9.57
N LEU A 567 1.79 16.71 -10.30
CA LEU A 567 2.28 15.42 -10.78
C LEU A 567 3.56 15.59 -11.61
N THR A 568 4.59 14.83 -11.26
CA THR A 568 5.91 14.98 -11.87
C THR A 568 6.53 13.63 -12.23
N LYS A 569 7.06 13.51 -13.46
CA LYS A 569 7.68 12.29 -14.00
C LYS A 569 9.20 12.39 -14.05
N TYR A 570 9.87 11.30 -13.74
CA TYR A 570 11.33 11.18 -13.72
C TYR A 570 11.81 9.96 -14.49
N ASN A 571 13.05 10.05 -14.95
CA ASN A 571 13.74 8.96 -15.63
C ASN A 571 15.23 8.96 -15.24
N TYR A 572 15.79 7.76 -15.08
CA TYR A 572 17.20 7.53 -14.79
C TYR A 572 17.70 6.31 -15.56
N ILE A 573 18.81 6.42 -16.28
CA ILE A 573 19.43 5.27 -16.98
C ILE A 573 20.59 4.77 -16.15
N ASP A 574 20.48 3.54 -15.66
CA ASP A 574 21.50 2.85 -14.89
C ASP A 574 22.31 1.88 -15.76
N GLN A 575 23.62 1.83 -15.52
CA GLN A 575 24.48 0.72 -15.92
C GLN A 575 24.59 -0.25 -14.74
N PRO A 576 23.83 -1.35 -14.76
CA PRO A 576 23.69 -2.20 -13.59
C PRO A 576 24.98 -2.94 -13.28
N ILE A 577 25.24 -3.13 -11.98
CA ILE A 577 26.23 -4.14 -11.55
C ILE A 577 25.56 -5.50 -11.74
N ASN A 578 26.14 -6.36 -12.58
CA ASN A 578 25.62 -7.72 -12.74
C ASN A 578 25.92 -8.51 -11.47
N THR A 579 24.87 -8.92 -10.77
CA THR A 579 24.97 -9.68 -9.51
C THR A 579 25.12 -11.19 -9.75
N GLY A 580 25.23 -11.63 -11.01
CA GLY A 580 25.14 -13.05 -11.39
C GLY A 580 23.73 -13.63 -11.24
N SER A 581 22.78 -12.83 -10.73
CA SER A 581 21.38 -13.21 -10.58
C SER A 581 20.62 -12.96 -11.88
N LYS A 582 19.59 -13.77 -12.14
CA LYS A 582 18.64 -13.54 -13.25
C LYS A 582 17.82 -12.26 -13.08
N GLN A 583 17.92 -11.62 -11.91
CA GLN A 583 17.18 -10.41 -11.54
C GLN A 583 18.10 -9.40 -10.88
N LEU A 584 17.87 -8.13 -11.18
CA LEU A 584 18.42 -6.99 -10.46
C LEU A 584 17.31 -6.38 -9.60
N ILE A 585 17.68 -5.84 -8.45
CA ILE A 585 16.74 -5.36 -7.45
C ILE A 585 17.05 -3.88 -7.20
N TYR A 586 16.02 -3.03 -7.29
CA TYR A 586 16.15 -1.58 -7.13
C TYR A 586 15.13 -1.02 -6.15
N ARG A 587 15.47 0.13 -5.55
CA ARG A 587 14.55 1.01 -4.81
C ARG A 587 14.99 2.46 -4.98
N LEU A 588 14.08 3.39 -4.69
CA LEU A 588 14.41 4.78 -4.43
C LEU A 588 14.57 4.99 -2.93
N LYS A 589 15.65 5.65 -2.54
CA LYS A 589 15.83 6.30 -1.26
C LYS A 589 15.54 7.78 -1.45
N ILE A 590 14.45 8.24 -0.87
CA ILE A 590 13.98 9.62 -0.98
C ILE A 590 14.58 10.39 0.19
N LEU A 591 15.32 11.47 -0.10
CA LEU A 591 15.80 12.39 0.94
C LEU A 591 15.01 13.69 0.85
N ASP A 592 14.43 14.10 1.97
CA ASP A 592 13.73 15.37 2.10
C ASP A 592 14.68 16.50 2.51
N ALA A 593 14.25 17.75 2.35
CA ALA A 593 15.06 18.94 2.60
C ALA A 593 15.40 19.13 4.09
N ASP A 594 14.61 18.54 4.97
CA ASP A 594 14.82 18.45 6.42
C ASP A 594 15.74 17.29 6.85
N GLY A 595 16.21 16.48 5.89
CA GLY A 595 17.13 15.36 6.13
C GLY A 595 16.46 14.02 6.39
N GLN A 596 15.12 13.93 6.31
CA GLN A 596 14.41 12.66 6.48
C GLN A 596 14.58 11.73 5.29
N ILE A 597 14.56 10.42 5.58
CA ILE A 597 14.75 9.36 4.58
C ILE A 597 13.51 8.48 4.53
N SER A 598 12.93 8.34 3.34
CA SER A 598 11.90 7.33 3.05
C SER A 598 12.31 6.46 1.86
N PHE A 599 11.59 5.36 1.62
CA PHE A 599 11.90 4.42 0.53
C PHE A 599 10.67 4.11 -0.31
N SER A 600 10.88 3.92 -1.61
CA SER A 600 9.87 3.34 -2.50
C SER A 600 9.65 1.85 -2.19
N PRO A 601 8.58 1.24 -2.73
CA PRO A 601 8.56 -0.20 -2.94
C PRO A 601 9.80 -0.68 -3.71
N VAL A 602 10.23 -1.91 -3.44
CA VAL A 602 11.34 -2.56 -4.14
C VAL A 602 10.83 -3.13 -5.47
N ILE A 603 11.53 -2.83 -6.57
CA ILE A 603 11.26 -3.44 -7.87
C ILE A 603 12.34 -4.49 -8.21
N ARG A 604 11.93 -5.52 -8.93
CA ARG A 604 12.81 -6.60 -9.42
C ARG A 604 12.73 -6.62 -10.93
N ILE A 605 13.87 -6.56 -11.60
CA ILE A 605 13.96 -6.45 -13.05
C ILE A 605 14.69 -7.68 -13.56
N ASN A 606 14.05 -8.45 -14.42
CA ASN A 606 14.69 -9.58 -15.08
C ASN A 606 15.86 -9.06 -15.93
N TYR A 607 17.06 -9.51 -15.58
CA TYR A 607 18.31 -9.16 -16.25
C TYR A 607 18.96 -10.42 -16.82
N THR A 608 18.12 -11.25 -17.45
CA THR A 608 18.57 -12.40 -18.24
C THR A 608 19.18 -11.92 -19.54
N GLY A 609 20.34 -12.48 -19.92
CA GLY A 609 20.97 -12.23 -21.23
C GLY A 609 22.26 -11.42 -21.24
N GLN A 610 23.15 -11.55 -20.25
CA GLN A 610 24.57 -11.62 -20.65
C GLN A 610 24.88 -13.08 -20.92
N SER A 611 24.83 -13.47 -22.20
CA SER A 611 25.48 -14.69 -22.66
C SER A 611 26.95 -14.58 -22.31
N ALA A 612 27.52 -15.62 -21.74
CA ALA A 612 28.97 -15.72 -21.62
C ALA A 612 29.58 -15.46 -23.00
N SER A 613 30.55 -14.55 -23.08
CA SER A 613 31.15 -14.15 -24.36
C SER A 613 32.65 -14.36 -24.33
N LEU A 614 33.19 -14.75 -25.47
CA LEU A 614 34.62 -14.89 -25.73
C LEU A 614 34.98 -13.89 -26.83
N LEU A 615 35.98 -13.06 -26.56
CA LEU A 615 36.56 -12.14 -27.53
C LEU A 615 38.06 -12.41 -27.66
N ILE A 616 38.53 -12.65 -28.88
CA ILE A 616 39.95 -12.73 -29.24
C ILE A 616 40.38 -11.41 -29.89
N SER A 617 41.49 -10.83 -29.43
CA SER A 617 42.06 -9.61 -30.03
C SER A 617 43.57 -9.54 -29.85
N PRO A 618 44.35 -9.15 -30.87
CA PRO A 618 43.94 -8.92 -32.26
C PRO A 618 43.68 -10.24 -33.00
N ASN A 619 42.90 -10.18 -34.08
CA ASN A 619 42.76 -11.26 -35.06
C ASN A 619 42.87 -10.63 -36.46
N PRO A 620 43.92 -10.92 -37.26
CA PRO A 620 44.96 -11.96 -37.09
C PRO A 620 45.93 -11.77 -35.90
N VAL A 621 46.47 -12.88 -35.38
CA VAL A 621 47.33 -12.94 -34.18
C VAL A 621 48.81 -12.91 -34.55
N ALA A 622 49.48 -11.77 -34.38
CA ALA A 622 50.86 -11.58 -34.83
C ALA A 622 51.96 -11.98 -33.83
N GLN A 623 51.66 -12.15 -32.53
CA GLN A 623 52.65 -12.20 -31.46
C GLN A 623 52.85 -13.59 -30.82
N ASN A 624 52.54 -14.68 -31.54
CA ASN A 624 52.61 -16.06 -31.04
C ASN A 624 51.81 -16.33 -29.74
N GLN A 625 50.94 -15.40 -29.33
CA GLN A 625 50.05 -15.52 -28.18
C GLN A 625 48.66 -15.03 -28.56
N VAL A 626 47.63 -15.83 -28.26
CA VAL A 626 46.23 -15.42 -28.45
C VAL A 626 45.77 -14.76 -27.16
N ALA A 627 45.60 -13.44 -27.17
CA ALA A 627 44.93 -12.75 -26.07
C ALA A 627 43.41 -12.87 -26.22
N TYR A 628 42.76 -13.24 -25.13
CA TYR A 628 41.34 -13.46 -25.09
C TYR A 628 40.70 -12.85 -23.84
N ARG A 629 39.45 -12.42 -23.95
CA ARG A 629 38.65 -11.90 -22.85
C ARG A 629 37.37 -12.70 -22.74
N ILE A 630 37.08 -13.15 -21.52
CA ILE A 630 35.83 -13.82 -21.18
C ILE A 630 34.98 -12.85 -20.37
N THR A 631 33.69 -12.76 -20.66
CA THR A 631 32.72 -12.04 -19.81
C THR A 631 31.58 -12.97 -19.43
N GLY A 632 30.88 -12.66 -18.33
CA GLY A 632 29.71 -13.43 -17.90
C GLY A 632 29.99 -14.51 -16.85
N PHE A 633 31.19 -14.56 -16.26
CA PHE A 633 31.53 -15.46 -15.13
C PHE A 633 32.20 -14.70 -13.97
N SER A 634 32.05 -15.22 -12.75
CA SER A 634 32.76 -14.75 -11.55
C SER A 634 34.25 -15.13 -11.57
N SER A 635 35.10 -14.33 -10.91
CA SER A 635 36.56 -14.43 -10.97
C SER A 635 37.19 -15.64 -10.29
N ASN A 636 36.39 -16.48 -9.62
CA ASN A 636 36.85 -17.65 -8.88
C ASN A 636 36.60 -18.99 -9.60
N LYS A 637 36.06 -18.96 -10.82
CA LYS A 637 35.77 -20.19 -11.58
C LYS A 637 37.00 -20.69 -12.31
N LYS A 638 37.10 -22.01 -12.52
CA LYS A 638 38.16 -22.63 -13.32
C LYS A 638 37.74 -22.73 -14.79
N ALA A 639 38.67 -22.45 -15.69
CA ALA A 639 38.50 -22.60 -17.13
C ALA A 639 39.52 -23.59 -17.69
N VAL A 640 39.07 -24.40 -18.65
CA VAL A 640 39.94 -25.16 -19.55
C VAL A 640 39.94 -24.45 -20.89
N VAL A 641 41.12 -24.04 -21.34
CA VAL A 641 41.32 -23.30 -22.58
C VAL A 641 42.02 -24.23 -23.56
N SER A 642 41.48 -24.39 -24.76
CA SER A 642 42.01 -25.29 -25.79
C SER A 642 42.06 -24.58 -27.13
N VAL A 643 43.12 -24.80 -27.91
CA VAL A 643 43.18 -24.42 -29.32
C VAL A 643 42.96 -25.68 -30.15
N ILE A 644 42.05 -25.63 -31.12
CA ILE A 644 41.84 -26.69 -32.10
C ILE A 644 42.21 -26.23 -33.52
N ASP A 645 42.72 -27.15 -34.32
CA ASP A 645 42.92 -26.93 -35.76
C ASP A 645 41.61 -27.13 -36.56
N TYR A 646 41.66 -26.89 -37.88
CA TYR A 646 40.51 -27.03 -38.77
C TYR A 646 39.99 -28.48 -38.90
N MET A 647 40.75 -29.48 -38.44
CA MET A 647 40.34 -30.89 -38.39
C MET A 647 39.74 -31.24 -37.02
N GLY A 648 39.61 -30.28 -36.10
CA GLY A 648 39.07 -30.46 -34.76
C GLY A 648 40.04 -31.07 -33.75
N ARG A 649 41.33 -31.21 -34.09
CA ARG A 649 42.35 -31.76 -33.17
C ARG A 649 42.79 -30.69 -32.19
N ILE A 650 42.90 -31.03 -30.90
CA ILE A 650 43.45 -30.13 -29.88
C ILE A 650 44.97 -30.02 -30.09
N VAL A 651 45.44 -28.79 -30.35
CA VAL A 651 46.84 -28.48 -30.65
C VAL A 651 47.54 -27.67 -29.55
N ALA A 652 46.78 -27.09 -28.62
CA ALA A 652 47.28 -26.50 -27.37
C ALA A 652 46.19 -26.55 -26.28
N THR A 653 46.56 -26.67 -25.00
CA THR A 653 45.61 -26.58 -23.89
C THR A 653 46.26 -26.02 -22.62
N GLU A 654 45.47 -25.26 -21.86
CA GLU A 654 45.82 -24.76 -20.53
C GLU A 654 44.63 -24.90 -19.57
N THR A 655 44.88 -24.90 -18.26
CA THR A 655 43.83 -24.89 -17.22
C THR A 655 44.22 -23.92 -16.13
N GLY A 656 43.27 -23.07 -15.71
CA GLY A 656 43.53 -22.01 -14.72
C GLY A 656 42.24 -21.39 -14.19
N ASN A 657 42.36 -20.39 -13.32
CA ASN A 657 41.20 -19.58 -12.93
C ASN A 657 40.86 -18.60 -14.07
N ILE A 658 39.58 -18.24 -14.19
CA ILE A 658 39.17 -17.18 -15.13
C ILE A 658 39.90 -15.88 -14.73
N TYR A 659 40.37 -15.13 -15.73
CA TYR A 659 41.13 -13.87 -15.58
C TYR A 659 42.58 -14.00 -15.08
N THR A 660 43.10 -15.20 -14.83
CA THR A 660 44.53 -15.37 -14.48
C THR A 660 45.41 -15.72 -15.68
N ASN A 661 44.84 -16.30 -16.74
CA ASN A 661 45.55 -16.73 -17.95
C ASN A 661 44.93 -16.14 -19.23
N ASP A 662 44.73 -14.83 -19.35
CA ASP A 662 44.07 -14.18 -20.52
C ASP A 662 44.82 -14.32 -21.87
N LYS A 663 45.87 -15.16 -21.92
CA LYS A 663 46.64 -15.48 -23.11
C LYS A 663 46.95 -16.97 -23.14
N ILE A 664 46.98 -17.55 -24.35
CA ILE A 664 47.49 -18.90 -24.59
C ILE A 664 48.64 -18.85 -25.60
N ASP A 665 49.74 -19.56 -25.31
CA ASP A 665 50.90 -19.64 -26.21
C ASP A 665 50.59 -20.53 -27.42
N ILE A 666 50.79 -19.98 -28.61
CA ILE A 666 50.63 -20.66 -29.90
C ILE A 666 51.92 -20.68 -30.71
N SER A 667 53.08 -20.37 -30.11
CA SER A 667 54.40 -20.27 -30.75
C SER A 667 54.75 -21.50 -31.61
N LYS A 668 54.35 -22.70 -31.17
CA LYS A 668 54.63 -23.98 -31.83
C LYS A 668 53.67 -24.34 -32.97
N LEU A 669 52.62 -23.56 -33.20
CA LEU A 669 51.63 -23.81 -34.25
C LEU A 669 52.07 -23.18 -35.59
N PRO A 670 51.88 -23.85 -36.75
CA PRO A 670 52.10 -23.23 -38.05
C PRO A 670 51.10 -22.09 -38.33
N ALA A 671 51.36 -21.27 -39.35
CA ALA A 671 50.39 -20.26 -39.81
C ALA A 671 49.12 -20.95 -40.33
N GLY A 672 47.94 -20.42 -39.99
CA GLY A 672 46.68 -21.08 -40.33
C GLY A 672 45.47 -20.60 -39.52
N MET A 673 44.31 -21.19 -39.81
CA MET A 673 43.08 -20.93 -39.06
C MET A 673 42.90 -21.93 -37.92
N TYR A 674 42.52 -21.41 -36.76
CA TYR A 674 42.33 -22.15 -35.53
C TYR A 674 41.04 -21.69 -34.82
N GLN A 675 40.54 -22.51 -33.88
CA GLN A 675 39.50 -22.08 -32.94
C GLN A 675 40.02 -22.17 -31.51
N LEU A 676 39.80 -21.11 -30.75
CA LEU A 676 39.93 -21.13 -29.30
C LEU A 676 38.62 -21.62 -28.70
N ILE A 677 38.70 -22.62 -27.83
CA ILE A 677 37.59 -23.18 -27.07
C ILE A 677 37.87 -22.94 -25.59
N ILE A 678 36.88 -22.41 -24.87
CA ILE A 678 36.98 -22.25 -23.42
C ILE A 678 35.80 -22.95 -22.77
N LYS A 679 36.09 -23.93 -21.91
CA LYS A 679 35.10 -24.61 -21.08
C LYS A 679 35.17 -24.10 -19.66
N VAL A 680 34.06 -23.59 -19.16
CA VAL A 680 33.85 -23.20 -17.76
C VAL A 680 32.63 -23.95 -17.27
N GLU A 681 32.82 -24.85 -16.30
CA GLU A 681 31.75 -25.77 -15.84
C GLU A 681 31.08 -26.48 -17.03
N ASP A 682 29.77 -26.29 -17.24
CA ASP A 682 29.00 -26.87 -18.34
C ASP A 682 28.92 -25.98 -19.59
N THR A 683 29.50 -24.77 -19.54
CA THR A 683 29.46 -23.80 -20.65
C THR A 683 30.71 -23.90 -21.52
N ILE A 684 30.52 -23.98 -22.84
CA ILE A 684 31.61 -23.99 -23.83
C ILE A 684 31.48 -22.76 -24.74
N LEU A 685 32.53 -21.93 -24.75
CA LEU A 685 32.68 -20.78 -25.65
C LEU A 685 33.67 -21.11 -26.76
N ARG A 686 33.44 -20.56 -27.97
CA ARG A 686 34.28 -20.80 -29.14
C ARG A 686 34.47 -19.53 -29.95
N GLN A 687 35.69 -19.29 -30.44
CA GLN A 687 35.95 -18.23 -31.41
C GLN A 687 37.10 -18.60 -32.33
N SER A 688 36.93 -18.36 -33.63
CA SER A 688 37.97 -18.59 -34.63
C SER A 688 38.99 -17.45 -34.65
N PHE A 689 40.26 -17.77 -34.91
CA PHE A 689 41.31 -16.80 -35.18
C PHE A 689 42.27 -17.30 -36.26
N THR A 690 42.97 -16.37 -36.90
CA THR A 690 44.05 -16.65 -37.84
C THR A 690 45.38 -16.33 -37.17
N LYS A 691 46.31 -17.28 -37.17
CA LYS A 691 47.71 -17.04 -36.80
C LYS A 691 48.49 -16.56 -38.02
#